data_AF-A0A8T5TC79-F1
#
_entry.id   AF-A0A8T5TC79-F1
#
_cell.length_a   1.000
_cell.length_b   1.000
_cell.length_c   1.000
_cell.angle_alpha   90.00
_cell.angle_beta   90.00
_cell.angle_gamma   90.00
#
_symmetry.space_group_name_H-M   'P 1'
#
loop_
_entity.id
_entity.type
_entity.pdbx_description
1 polymer ?
#
loop_
_entity_poly.entity_id
_entity_poly.type
_entity_poly.pdbx_seq_one_letter_code
_entity_poly.pdbx_strand_id
1 'polypeptide(L)'
;MKIKYKSLILSLVILMLIFPAVSTSACKPKKKEQISIIRDNYGVPHIFAKTKEGLAFGCGYAMAQDRLWQADLYRRQSFGSLAEFGLASIAQDYATRTLGYSKEELREMFDEWEPIKPEARLKEMFLAYVDGINQYIAEAKSDFSLLPVEYLAYGVPLEPFTIEDCAAIVVMMAWKFGGTGGNELGYAAAFDALLNEYAGDPDTAIAIFNDLYPQFDPGAEVTIPEKGGKKPKSWCDSEIPIIPSNIQSVYNSVEMIKTDQTALFESLGLPTKFGSNAWVVNGKKSESRNAMQVGGPQMGQTIPQIVLEVGLHGAGINAVGMMMPHAPSILIGTSEYGAWTSTTGSSDVIDTYYEELNPENQYQYWYKGAWRDMEMRIESIFDKEGVQSDFAMYRTIHGPIIAWDPSLIPEYCYTIKSPYYKNELAAEEGWSLFQQARNIHEFQEAVKTVQPSHNFLWADKKGNIGFWHAGTYPIKPTTGKDGRIIDDRFPLWGTGEEEWVGLTGFNEMPKSINPKQGYLANWNNKPIMNWPYAEADWGEGHRVRRIQDLLYEDHKISYEDMNRINIDAGYNHIPAMSLLDDLIEAAKNVGTVPSEVIDYLEAWDEHYNDVEDPKWPDAGTGATYDDPGLTIFDAWHARIYSEVFADDLTPGVSAGISTLIHVFDGPDSK
;
A
#
# COMPACT_ATOMS: atom_id res chain seq x y z
N MET A 1 -80.68 2.00 11.29
CA MET A 1 -80.34 3.30 10.69
C MET A 1 -80.12 3.08 9.20
N LYS A 2 -80.94 3.68 8.33
CA LYS A 2 -80.75 3.72 6.86
C LYS A 2 -79.46 4.52 6.58
N ILE A 3 -78.69 4.25 5.52
CA ILE A 3 -78.76 4.95 4.23
C ILE A 3 -77.81 4.25 3.22
N LYS A 4 -78.26 4.20 1.96
CA LYS A 4 -77.58 3.69 0.77
C LYS A 4 -76.57 4.71 0.21
N TYR A 5 -75.39 4.26 -0.22
CA TYR A 5 -74.51 5.02 -1.14
C TYR A 5 -74.59 4.42 -2.55
N LYS A 6 -75.31 5.10 -3.44
CA LYS A 6 -75.19 5.00 -4.89
C LYS A 6 -75.23 6.43 -5.42
N SER A 7 -74.41 6.68 -6.46
CA SER A 7 -74.20 7.94 -7.18
C SER A 7 -73.16 8.90 -6.59
N LEU A 8 -71.90 8.76 -7.05
CA LEU A 8 -71.08 9.91 -7.46
C LEU A 8 -69.89 9.43 -8.35
N ILE A 9 -70.20 8.82 -9.51
CA ILE A 9 -69.19 8.44 -10.54
C ILE A 9 -69.23 9.41 -11.74
N LEU A 10 -69.92 10.55 -11.64
CA LEU A 10 -70.15 11.43 -12.79
C LEU A 10 -69.78 12.89 -12.50
N SER A 11 -68.53 13.17 -12.09
CA SER A 11 -68.02 14.56 -12.00
C SER A 11 -66.50 14.72 -12.17
N LEU A 12 -65.79 13.75 -12.79
CA LEU A 12 -64.33 13.81 -12.94
C LEU A 12 -63.85 13.60 -14.40
N VAL A 13 -64.67 13.98 -15.39
CA VAL A 13 -64.37 13.77 -16.83
C VAL A 13 -64.25 15.06 -17.64
N ILE A 14 -64.39 16.26 -17.06
CA ILE A 14 -64.25 17.50 -17.84
C ILE A 14 -63.38 18.51 -17.09
N LEU A 15 -62.06 18.29 -17.14
CA LEU A 15 -61.07 19.36 -16.98
C LEU A 15 -59.75 18.97 -17.68
N MET A 16 -59.82 18.61 -18.97
CA MET A 16 -58.65 18.64 -19.86
C MET A 16 -58.59 20.02 -20.55
N LEU A 17 -57.98 20.97 -19.86
CA LEU A 17 -57.58 22.26 -20.41
C LEU A 17 -56.21 22.10 -21.09
N ILE A 18 -56.22 22.28 -22.41
CA ILE A 18 -55.24 22.96 -23.26
C ILE A 18 -53.91 23.31 -22.56
N PHE A 19 -52.86 22.53 -22.83
CA PHE A 19 -51.47 22.95 -22.65
C PHE A 19 -50.94 23.52 -23.97
N PRO A 20 -50.14 24.60 -23.95
CA PRO A 20 -49.48 25.11 -25.15
C PRO A 20 -48.43 24.09 -25.61
N ALA A 21 -48.35 23.89 -26.93
CA ALA A 21 -47.35 23.03 -27.55
C ALA A 21 -45.93 23.56 -27.26
N VAL A 22 -45.29 22.99 -26.25
CA VAL A 22 -43.83 23.02 -26.14
C VAL A 22 -43.32 22.06 -27.21
N SER A 23 -42.60 22.60 -28.18
CA SER A 23 -41.79 21.84 -29.13
C SER A 23 -40.78 21.01 -28.35
N THR A 24 -41.15 19.78 -27.98
CA THR A 24 -40.19 18.76 -27.58
C THR A 24 -39.43 18.37 -28.84
N SER A 25 -38.19 18.84 -28.94
CA SER A 25 -37.20 18.14 -29.74
C SER A 25 -37.09 16.74 -29.16
N ALA A 26 -37.83 15.80 -29.74
CA ALA A 26 -37.74 14.38 -29.41
C ALA A 26 -36.32 13.93 -29.74
N CYS A 27 -35.44 13.99 -28.75
CA CYS A 27 -34.17 13.32 -28.78
C CYS A 27 -34.49 11.84 -28.99
N LYS A 28 -34.11 11.30 -30.16
CA LYS A 28 -34.21 9.87 -30.43
C LYS A 28 -33.63 9.12 -29.23
N PRO A 29 -34.28 8.06 -28.71
CA PRO A 29 -33.70 7.27 -27.63
C PRO A 29 -32.30 6.82 -28.08
N LYS A 30 -31.26 7.20 -27.32
CA LYS A 30 -29.91 6.64 -27.51
C LYS A 30 -30.11 5.11 -27.52
N LYS A 31 -29.68 4.46 -28.61
CA LYS A 31 -29.78 3.00 -28.75
C LYS A 31 -29.14 2.39 -27.50
N LYS A 32 -29.88 1.56 -26.74
CA LYS A 32 -29.29 0.83 -25.61
C LYS A 32 -28.11 0.02 -26.14
N GLU A 33 -26.93 0.24 -25.56
CA GLU A 33 -25.76 -0.60 -25.84
C GLU A 33 -26.00 -2.00 -25.27
N GLN A 34 -25.55 -3.02 -25.98
CA GLN A 34 -25.59 -4.40 -25.48
C GLN A 34 -24.25 -4.70 -24.81
N ILE A 35 -24.29 -5.00 -23.52
CA ILE A 35 -23.14 -5.45 -22.71
C ILE A 35 -23.36 -6.94 -22.44
N SER A 36 -22.32 -7.76 -22.62
CA SER A 36 -22.39 -9.20 -22.35
C SER A 36 -21.36 -9.57 -21.30
N ILE A 37 -21.78 -10.32 -20.27
CA ILE A 37 -20.90 -10.85 -19.23
C ILE A 37 -20.93 -12.37 -19.39
N ILE A 38 -19.77 -12.96 -19.67
CA ILE A 38 -19.59 -14.41 -19.81
C ILE A 38 -18.68 -14.87 -18.68
N ARG A 39 -19.14 -15.80 -17.84
CA ARG A 39 -18.31 -16.37 -16.79
C ARG A 39 -17.66 -17.66 -17.26
N ASP A 40 -16.39 -17.85 -16.94
CA ASP A 40 -15.66 -19.07 -17.24
C ASP A 40 -15.94 -20.19 -16.21
N ASN A 41 -15.19 -21.29 -16.28
CA ASN A 41 -15.36 -22.44 -15.38
C ASN A 41 -14.95 -22.18 -13.92
N TYR A 42 -14.25 -21.07 -13.64
CA TYR A 42 -13.89 -20.60 -12.30
C TYR A 42 -14.80 -19.47 -11.82
N GLY A 43 -15.77 -19.06 -12.64
CA GLY A 43 -16.68 -17.96 -12.35
C GLY A 43 -16.11 -16.59 -12.71
N VAL A 44 -14.94 -16.50 -13.35
CA VAL A 44 -14.30 -15.23 -13.71
C VAL A 44 -15.14 -14.50 -14.76
N PRO A 45 -15.59 -13.25 -14.51
CA PRO A 45 -16.38 -12.50 -15.46
C PRO A 45 -15.53 -11.91 -16.60
N HIS A 46 -15.91 -12.26 -17.83
CA HIS A 46 -15.42 -11.63 -19.07
C HIS A 46 -16.50 -10.69 -19.62
N ILE A 47 -16.20 -9.39 -19.62
CA ILE A 47 -17.11 -8.32 -20.04
C ILE A 47 -16.81 -7.91 -21.48
N PHE A 48 -17.84 -7.94 -22.31
CA PHE A 48 -17.80 -7.53 -23.71
C PHE A 48 -18.70 -6.31 -23.94
N ALA A 49 -18.11 -5.23 -24.45
CA ALA A 49 -18.85 -4.00 -24.81
C ALA A 49 -18.17 -3.25 -25.97
N LYS A 50 -18.89 -2.33 -26.61
CA LYS A 50 -18.37 -1.52 -27.74
C LYS A 50 -17.75 -0.21 -27.27
N THR A 51 -18.12 0.26 -26.10
CA THR A 51 -17.60 1.49 -25.47
C THR A 51 -16.83 1.17 -24.19
N LYS A 52 -15.96 2.09 -23.77
CA LYS A 52 -15.21 1.96 -22.52
C LYS A 52 -16.15 2.06 -21.31
N GLU A 53 -17.15 2.91 -21.38
CA GLU A 53 -18.21 3.01 -20.37
C GLU A 53 -19.04 1.73 -20.28
N GLY A 54 -19.33 1.08 -21.41
CA GLY A 54 -20.00 -0.22 -21.41
C GLY A 54 -19.17 -1.32 -20.74
N LEU A 55 -17.84 -1.30 -20.94
CA LEU A 55 -16.93 -2.20 -20.22
C LEU A 55 -16.95 -1.91 -18.71
N ALA A 56 -16.83 -0.64 -18.33
CA ALA A 56 -16.83 -0.23 -16.92
C ALA A 56 -18.17 -0.54 -16.22
N PHE A 57 -19.31 -0.29 -16.88
CA PHE A 57 -20.64 -0.66 -16.39
C PHE A 57 -20.76 -2.16 -16.16
N GLY A 58 -20.36 -2.97 -17.15
CA GLY A 58 -20.39 -4.43 -17.00
C GLY A 58 -19.46 -4.92 -15.88
N CYS A 59 -18.29 -4.27 -15.73
CA CYS A 59 -17.34 -4.55 -14.67
C CYS A 59 -17.93 -4.24 -13.29
N GLY A 60 -18.58 -3.09 -13.11
CA GLY A 60 -19.23 -2.71 -11.86
C GLY A 60 -20.40 -3.63 -11.50
N TYR A 61 -21.20 -4.01 -12.49
CA TYR A 61 -22.29 -4.97 -12.30
C TYR A 61 -21.77 -6.36 -11.90
N ALA A 62 -20.74 -6.87 -12.58
CA ALA A 62 -20.13 -8.17 -12.27
C ALA A 62 -19.46 -8.17 -10.89
N MET A 63 -18.71 -7.11 -10.56
CA MET A 63 -18.09 -6.93 -9.25
C MET A 63 -19.17 -6.92 -8.15
N ALA A 64 -20.26 -6.17 -8.30
CA ALA A 64 -21.34 -6.15 -7.32
C ALA A 64 -22.00 -7.53 -7.18
N GLN A 65 -22.19 -8.26 -8.29
CA GLN A 65 -22.70 -9.62 -8.23
C GLN A 65 -21.83 -10.55 -7.36
N ASP A 66 -20.51 -10.38 -7.39
CA ASP A 66 -19.57 -11.29 -6.71
C ASP A 66 -19.14 -10.80 -5.32
N ARG A 67 -19.05 -9.48 -5.12
CA ARG A 67 -18.30 -8.83 -4.04
C ARG A 67 -19.02 -7.62 -3.42
N LEU A 68 -20.33 -7.44 -3.62
CA LEU A 68 -21.06 -6.26 -3.12
C LEU A 68 -20.83 -5.98 -1.62
N TRP A 69 -20.88 -7.01 -0.76
CA TRP A 69 -20.63 -6.83 0.68
C TRP A 69 -19.19 -6.38 0.96
N GLN A 70 -18.20 -6.97 0.29
CA GLN A 70 -16.79 -6.58 0.44
C GLN A 70 -16.55 -5.12 0.00
N ALA A 71 -17.14 -4.72 -1.14
CA ALA A 71 -17.09 -3.34 -1.60
C ALA A 71 -17.76 -2.37 -0.61
N ASP A 72 -18.88 -2.78 0.00
CA ASP A 72 -19.58 -1.99 1.02
C ASP A 72 -18.73 -1.82 2.29
N LEU A 73 -18.05 -2.88 2.73
CA LEU A 73 -17.08 -2.79 3.82
C LEU A 73 -15.94 -1.83 3.49
N TYR A 74 -15.41 -1.83 2.26
CA TYR A 74 -14.34 -0.92 1.86
C TYR A 74 -14.77 0.54 1.89
N ARG A 75 -15.97 0.90 1.40
CA ARG A 75 -16.43 2.29 1.52
C ARG A 75 -16.67 2.69 2.97
N ARG A 76 -17.21 1.79 3.81
CA ARG A 76 -17.46 2.06 5.24
C ARG A 76 -16.17 2.21 6.02
N GLN A 77 -15.19 1.36 5.75
CA GLN A 77 -13.83 1.51 6.26
C GLN A 77 -13.23 2.83 5.78
N SER A 78 -13.41 3.23 4.53
CA SER A 78 -12.80 4.47 4.03
C SER A 78 -13.40 5.74 4.66
N PHE A 79 -14.68 5.69 5.05
CA PHE A 79 -15.37 6.80 5.71
C PHE A 79 -15.38 6.74 7.24
N GLY A 80 -14.90 5.67 7.86
CA GLY A 80 -15.06 5.44 9.30
C GLY A 80 -16.53 5.48 9.70
N SER A 81 -17.32 4.54 9.16
CA SER A 81 -18.74 4.36 9.48
C SER A 81 -19.11 2.92 9.85
N LEU A 82 -18.15 2.17 10.40
CA LEU A 82 -18.34 0.79 10.84
C LEU A 82 -18.99 0.70 12.22
N ALA A 83 -18.86 1.72 13.07
CA ALA A 83 -19.43 1.79 14.41
C ALA A 83 -20.96 1.86 14.39
N GLU A 84 -21.53 2.49 13.37
CA GLU A 84 -22.99 2.60 13.15
C GLU A 84 -23.67 1.22 13.00
N PHE A 85 -22.88 0.18 12.71
CA PHE A 85 -23.33 -1.19 12.54
C PHE A 85 -22.75 -2.14 13.60
N GLY A 86 -22.08 -1.60 14.61
CA GLY A 86 -21.45 -2.37 15.68
C GLY A 86 -20.27 -3.22 15.21
N LEU A 87 -19.69 -2.88 14.05
CA LEU A 87 -18.51 -3.56 13.50
C LEU A 87 -17.21 -2.93 13.99
N ALA A 88 -17.25 -1.69 14.47
CA ALA A 88 -16.13 -0.98 15.08
C ALA A 88 -16.58 -0.20 16.32
N SER A 89 -15.62 0.34 17.06
CA SER A 89 -15.86 1.36 18.08
C SER A 89 -15.89 2.76 17.46
N ILE A 90 -16.53 3.70 18.15
CA ILE A 90 -16.51 5.13 17.75
C ILE A 90 -15.07 5.65 17.63
N ALA A 91 -14.16 5.24 18.51
CA ALA A 91 -12.76 5.65 18.48
C ALA A 91 -12.04 5.16 17.20
N GLN A 92 -12.39 3.97 16.71
CA GLN A 92 -11.83 3.45 15.46
C GLN A 92 -12.37 4.19 14.23
N ASP A 93 -13.66 4.49 14.19
CA ASP A 93 -14.23 5.33 13.14
C ASP A 93 -13.64 6.75 13.17
N TYR A 94 -13.43 7.31 14.36
CA TYR A 94 -12.79 8.61 14.54
C TYR A 94 -11.37 8.62 13.97
N ALA A 95 -10.53 7.65 14.33
CA ALA A 95 -9.16 7.57 13.84
C ALA A 95 -9.08 7.46 12.31
N THR A 96 -10.00 6.70 11.70
CA THR A 96 -10.13 6.61 10.25
C THR A 96 -10.47 7.98 9.63
N ARG A 97 -11.49 8.66 10.16
CA ARG A 97 -11.94 9.95 9.65
C ARG A 97 -10.90 11.06 9.83
N THR A 98 -10.07 11.00 10.88
CA THR A 98 -8.97 11.96 11.10
C THR A 98 -8.03 12.04 9.90
N LEU A 99 -7.71 10.89 9.29
CA LEU A 99 -6.86 10.81 8.10
C LEU A 99 -7.65 11.00 6.80
N GLY A 100 -8.95 10.68 6.82
CA GLY A 100 -9.82 10.67 5.65
C GLY A 100 -10.40 12.01 5.22
N TYR A 101 -11.02 11.99 4.05
CA TYR A 101 -11.72 13.12 3.43
C TYR A 101 -13.23 13.05 3.67
N SER A 102 -13.89 14.21 3.68
CA SER A 102 -15.36 14.24 3.69
C SER A 102 -15.89 13.85 2.31
N LYS A 103 -17.19 13.55 2.20
CA LYS A 103 -17.81 13.28 0.89
C LYS A 103 -17.72 14.47 -0.04
N GLU A 104 -17.85 15.69 0.49
CA GLU A 104 -17.70 16.93 -0.27
C GLU A 104 -16.27 17.10 -0.79
N GLU A 105 -15.26 16.84 0.04
CA GLU A 105 -13.87 16.90 -0.40
C GLU A 105 -13.58 15.87 -1.50
N LEU A 106 -14.06 14.64 -1.37
CA LEU A 106 -13.89 13.61 -2.41
C LEU A 106 -14.64 13.95 -3.70
N ARG A 107 -15.81 14.58 -3.58
CA ARG A 107 -16.55 15.09 -4.73
C ARG A 107 -15.73 16.15 -5.46
N GLU A 108 -15.19 17.11 -4.73
CA GLU A 108 -14.35 18.17 -5.27
C GLU A 108 -13.09 17.59 -5.93
N MET A 109 -12.39 16.67 -5.25
CA MET A 109 -11.25 15.95 -5.83
C MET A 109 -11.60 15.26 -7.14
N PHE A 110 -12.74 14.55 -7.21
CA PHE A 110 -13.17 13.91 -8.45
C PHE A 110 -13.54 14.93 -9.53
N ASP A 111 -14.27 15.99 -9.19
CA ASP A 111 -14.71 17.00 -10.15
C ASP A 111 -13.52 17.80 -10.71
N GLU A 112 -12.52 18.13 -9.89
CA GLU A 112 -11.31 18.86 -10.27
C GLU A 112 -10.21 17.99 -10.90
N TRP A 113 -10.26 16.67 -10.71
CA TRP A 113 -9.29 15.76 -11.32
C TRP A 113 -9.37 15.82 -12.85
N GLU A 114 -8.29 16.25 -13.49
CA GLU A 114 -8.13 16.28 -14.94
C GLU A 114 -7.12 15.20 -15.36
N PRO A 115 -7.57 14.07 -15.93
CA PRO A 115 -6.68 13.02 -16.39
C PRO A 115 -5.68 13.56 -17.42
N ILE A 116 -4.41 13.17 -17.28
CA ILE A 116 -3.33 13.51 -18.21
C ILE A 116 -3.65 13.03 -19.64
N LYS A 117 -4.40 11.92 -19.78
CA LYS A 117 -4.92 11.41 -21.07
C LYS A 117 -6.46 11.47 -21.13
N PRO A 118 -7.08 12.61 -21.44
CA PRO A 118 -8.54 12.73 -21.50
C PRO A 118 -9.22 11.76 -22.48
N GLU A 119 -8.55 11.38 -23.56
CA GLU A 119 -9.02 10.38 -24.53
C GLU A 119 -9.16 8.96 -23.94
N ALA A 120 -8.56 8.73 -22.76
CA ALA A 120 -8.75 7.52 -21.99
C ALA A 120 -10.18 7.41 -21.43
N ARG A 121 -10.87 8.54 -21.21
CA ARG A 121 -12.27 8.65 -20.70
C ARG A 121 -12.47 8.08 -19.31
N LEU A 122 -11.50 8.31 -18.43
CA LEU A 122 -11.44 7.68 -17.10
C LEU A 122 -12.60 8.13 -16.20
N LYS A 123 -12.90 9.44 -16.14
CA LYS A 123 -14.02 9.94 -15.34
C LYS A 123 -15.34 9.30 -15.76
N GLU A 124 -15.58 9.13 -17.07
CA GLU A 124 -16.80 8.47 -17.55
C GLU A 124 -16.80 6.96 -17.30
N MET A 125 -15.64 6.30 -17.32
CA MET A 125 -15.54 4.89 -16.91
C MET A 125 -15.90 4.73 -15.43
N PHE A 126 -15.41 5.59 -14.54
CA PHE A 126 -15.76 5.55 -13.11
C PHE A 126 -17.26 5.75 -12.87
N LEU A 127 -17.87 6.75 -13.51
CA LEU A 127 -19.31 6.99 -13.39
C LEU A 127 -20.11 5.78 -13.91
N ALA A 128 -19.71 5.21 -15.04
CA ALA A 128 -20.37 4.02 -15.60
C ALA A 128 -20.18 2.78 -14.71
N TYR A 129 -19.03 2.62 -14.06
CA TYR A 129 -18.77 1.57 -13.08
C TYR A 129 -19.73 1.68 -11.88
N VAL A 130 -19.90 2.88 -11.32
CA VAL A 130 -20.89 3.16 -10.26
C VAL A 130 -22.31 2.87 -10.73
N ASP A 131 -22.68 3.26 -11.96
CA ASP A 131 -23.99 2.93 -12.54
C ASP A 131 -24.21 1.41 -12.64
N GLY A 132 -23.16 0.64 -12.98
CA GLY A 132 -23.19 -0.81 -13.03
C GLY A 132 -23.44 -1.46 -11.66
N ILE A 133 -22.73 -0.99 -10.62
CA ILE A 133 -22.95 -1.40 -9.23
C ILE A 133 -24.40 -1.12 -8.82
N ASN A 134 -24.86 0.10 -9.10
CA ASN A 134 -26.19 0.55 -8.71
C ASN A 134 -27.33 -0.18 -9.44
N GLN A 135 -27.08 -0.64 -10.67
CA GLN A 135 -28.02 -1.51 -11.36
C GLN A 135 -28.20 -2.84 -10.61
N TYR A 136 -27.11 -3.48 -10.18
CA TYR A 136 -27.20 -4.72 -9.38
C TYR A 136 -27.87 -4.47 -8.02
N ILE A 137 -27.54 -3.35 -7.35
CA ILE A 137 -28.18 -2.96 -6.08
C ILE A 137 -29.70 -2.79 -6.23
N ALA A 138 -30.16 -2.17 -7.32
CA ALA A 138 -31.59 -1.99 -7.59
C ALA A 138 -32.31 -3.34 -7.80
N GLU A 139 -31.63 -4.29 -8.44
CA GLU A 139 -32.12 -5.67 -8.61
C GLU A 139 -32.18 -6.40 -7.27
N ALA A 140 -31.13 -6.33 -6.45
CA ALA A 140 -31.09 -6.94 -5.12
C ALA A 140 -32.12 -6.36 -4.13
N LYS A 141 -32.48 -5.08 -4.27
CA LYS A 141 -33.60 -4.48 -3.52
C LYS A 141 -34.97 -5.01 -3.95
N SER A 142 -35.09 -5.45 -5.21
CA SER A 142 -36.33 -5.95 -5.78
C SER A 142 -36.47 -7.47 -5.62
N ASP A 143 -35.35 -8.18 -5.53
CA ASP A 143 -35.24 -9.63 -5.33
C ASP A 143 -34.22 -9.93 -4.24
N PHE A 144 -34.73 -10.21 -3.04
CA PHE A 144 -33.92 -10.51 -1.86
C PHE A 144 -33.03 -11.76 -2.03
N SER A 145 -33.25 -12.62 -3.02
CA SER A 145 -32.36 -13.75 -3.29
C SER A 145 -30.99 -13.35 -3.85
N LEU A 146 -30.86 -12.11 -4.34
CA LEU A 146 -29.61 -11.52 -4.82
C LEU A 146 -28.86 -10.73 -3.75
N LEU A 147 -29.47 -10.53 -2.57
CA LEU A 147 -28.89 -9.77 -1.47
C LEU A 147 -27.86 -10.64 -0.72
N PRO A 148 -26.60 -10.19 -0.56
CA PRO A 148 -25.64 -10.88 0.30
C PRO A 148 -26.17 -11.03 1.73
N VAL A 149 -25.96 -12.20 2.33
CA VAL A 149 -26.55 -12.57 3.62
C VAL A 149 -26.07 -11.67 4.77
N GLU A 150 -24.88 -11.10 4.62
CA GLU A 150 -24.23 -10.23 5.59
C GLU A 150 -25.04 -8.97 5.88
N TYR A 151 -25.73 -8.40 4.87
CA TYR A 151 -26.64 -7.27 5.08
C TYR A 151 -27.75 -7.60 6.08
N LEU A 152 -28.30 -8.82 6.01
CA LEU A 152 -29.31 -9.30 6.95
C LEU A 152 -28.70 -9.63 8.32
N ALA A 153 -27.51 -10.24 8.33
CA ALA A 153 -26.83 -10.67 9.55
C ALA A 153 -26.43 -9.48 10.44
N TYR A 154 -25.95 -8.40 9.83
CA TYR A 154 -25.47 -7.20 10.54
C TYR A 154 -26.50 -6.06 10.58
N GLY A 155 -27.66 -6.22 9.94
CA GLY A 155 -28.68 -5.18 9.89
C GLY A 155 -28.24 -3.93 9.11
N VAL A 156 -27.29 -4.09 8.19
CA VAL A 156 -26.74 -2.99 7.39
C VAL A 156 -27.71 -2.66 6.25
N PRO A 157 -28.05 -1.38 6.01
CA PRO A 157 -28.91 -1.00 4.91
C PRO A 157 -28.15 -1.09 3.58
N LEU A 158 -28.82 -1.62 2.56
CA LEU A 158 -28.29 -1.60 1.20
C LEU A 158 -28.49 -0.21 0.58
N GLU A 159 -27.44 0.59 0.57
CA GLU A 159 -27.45 1.95 0.00
C GLU A 159 -26.79 1.99 -1.38
N PRO A 160 -27.30 2.82 -2.32
CA PRO A 160 -26.62 3.04 -3.61
C PRO A 160 -25.16 3.48 -3.39
N PHE A 161 -24.28 3.07 -4.30
CA PHE A 161 -22.92 3.58 -4.38
C PHE A 161 -22.92 4.96 -5.03
N THR A 162 -22.02 5.82 -4.56
CA THR A 162 -21.75 7.12 -5.17
C THR A 162 -20.33 7.17 -5.71
N ILE A 163 -19.98 8.22 -6.46
CA ILE A 163 -18.60 8.36 -6.95
C ILE A 163 -17.62 8.64 -5.80
N GLU A 164 -18.09 9.30 -4.75
CA GLU A 164 -17.34 9.58 -3.53
C GLU A 164 -16.97 8.27 -2.82
N ASP A 165 -17.85 7.26 -2.83
CA ASP A 165 -17.54 5.93 -2.29
C ASP A 165 -16.37 5.28 -3.04
N CYS A 166 -16.39 5.29 -4.37
CA CYS A 166 -15.27 4.78 -5.18
C CYS A 166 -13.98 5.61 -4.97
N ALA A 167 -14.10 6.93 -4.90
CA ALA A 167 -12.98 7.83 -4.66
C ALA A 167 -12.34 7.59 -3.29
N ALA A 168 -13.15 7.37 -2.24
CA ALA A 168 -12.66 7.03 -0.90
C ALA A 168 -11.85 5.73 -0.91
N ILE A 169 -12.34 4.72 -1.63
CA ILE A 169 -11.62 3.44 -1.77
C ILE A 169 -10.31 3.64 -2.54
N VAL A 170 -10.29 4.44 -3.63
CA VAL A 170 -9.05 4.78 -4.35
C VAL A 170 -8.04 5.46 -3.43
N VAL A 171 -8.46 6.44 -2.63
CA VAL A 171 -7.61 7.10 -1.62
C VAL A 171 -7.05 6.06 -0.66
N MET A 172 -7.91 5.23 -0.07
CA MET A 172 -7.51 4.19 0.87
C MET A 172 -6.49 3.22 0.25
N MET A 173 -6.65 2.83 -1.01
CA MET A 173 -5.69 1.97 -1.73
C MET A 173 -4.35 2.65 -1.99
N ALA A 174 -4.36 3.92 -2.42
CA ALA A 174 -3.15 4.70 -2.68
C ALA A 174 -2.28 4.79 -1.42
N TRP A 175 -2.90 5.08 -0.27
CA TRP A 175 -2.22 5.12 1.02
C TRP A 175 -1.79 3.73 1.49
N LYS A 176 -2.64 2.72 1.38
CA LYS A 176 -2.34 1.37 1.90
C LYS A 176 -1.18 0.68 1.17
N PHE A 177 -1.05 0.87 -0.15
CA PHE A 177 -0.10 0.11 -0.97
C PHE A 177 1.10 0.91 -1.49
N GLY A 178 1.03 2.25 -1.47
CA GLY A 178 2.11 3.12 -1.94
C GLY A 178 2.38 4.33 -1.04
N GLY A 179 1.67 4.49 0.08
CA GLY A 179 1.94 5.48 1.11
C GLY A 179 2.87 4.92 2.18
N THR A 180 4.11 4.65 1.78
CA THR A 180 5.20 4.31 2.71
C THR A 180 5.85 5.61 3.18
N GLY A 181 6.12 5.73 4.47
CA GLY A 181 6.72 6.90 5.10
C GLY A 181 6.21 7.02 6.53
N GLY A 182 6.64 8.06 7.23
CA GLY A 182 5.95 8.49 8.44
C GLY A 182 6.38 7.78 9.72
N ASN A 183 7.49 7.02 9.70
CA ASN A 183 8.02 6.36 10.90
C ASN A 183 8.86 7.30 11.80
N GLU A 184 8.89 8.60 11.52
CA GLU A 184 9.79 9.51 12.23
C GLU A 184 9.44 9.65 13.72
N LEU A 185 8.18 9.44 14.10
CA LEU A 185 7.79 9.34 15.52
C LEU A 185 8.44 8.12 16.20
N GLY A 186 8.48 6.98 15.51
CA GLY A 186 9.09 5.76 16.03
C GLY A 186 10.61 5.91 16.15
N TYR A 187 11.25 6.48 15.13
CA TYR A 187 12.67 6.82 15.16
C TYR A 187 13.01 7.82 16.26
N ALA A 188 12.20 8.87 16.44
CA ALA A 188 12.39 9.84 17.52
C ALA A 188 12.22 9.21 18.91
N ALA A 189 11.23 8.32 19.09
CA ALA A 189 11.03 7.60 20.35
C ALA A 189 12.18 6.62 20.64
N ALA A 190 12.63 5.86 19.65
CA ALA A 190 13.77 4.95 19.79
C ALA A 190 15.05 5.71 20.15
N PHE A 191 15.31 6.84 19.49
CA PHE A 191 16.48 7.66 19.81
C PHE A 191 16.38 8.32 21.20
N ASP A 192 15.19 8.77 21.62
CA ASP A 192 14.97 9.28 22.98
C ASP A 192 15.25 8.19 24.04
N ALA A 193 14.83 6.94 23.79
CA ALA A 193 15.14 5.82 24.65
C ALA A 193 16.67 5.57 24.76
N LEU A 194 17.40 5.62 23.65
CA LEU A 194 18.87 5.50 23.64
C LEU A 194 19.54 6.67 24.39
N LEU A 195 19.08 7.90 24.20
CA LEU A 195 19.61 9.06 24.95
C LEU A 195 19.40 8.93 26.46
N ASN A 196 18.29 8.32 26.88
CA ASN A 196 18.01 8.06 28.30
C ASN A 196 18.88 6.94 28.87
N GLU A 197 19.11 5.85 28.12
CA GLU A 197 19.98 4.73 28.53
C GLU A 197 21.44 5.17 28.62
N TYR A 198 21.95 5.83 27.59
CA TYR A 198 23.33 6.31 27.49
C TYR A 198 23.46 7.77 27.97
N ALA A 199 22.73 8.13 29.04
CA ALA A 199 22.70 9.49 29.56
C ALA A 199 24.11 10.02 29.88
N GLY A 200 24.53 11.07 29.16
CA GLY A 200 25.86 11.66 29.27
C GLY A 200 26.85 11.24 28.18
N ASP A 201 26.44 10.35 27.28
CA ASP A 201 27.19 9.95 26.07
C ASP A 201 26.28 9.87 24.82
N PRO A 202 25.82 11.03 24.32
CA PRO A 202 24.93 11.07 23.17
C PRO A 202 25.60 10.63 21.86
N ASP A 203 26.93 10.63 21.80
CA ASP A 203 27.70 10.14 20.65
C ASP A 203 27.55 8.62 20.50
N THR A 204 27.60 7.89 21.61
CA THR A 204 27.29 6.44 21.62
C THR A 204 25.83 6.17 21.25
N ALA A 205 24.89 6.95 21.78
CA ALA A 205 23.47 6.79 21.46
C ALA A 205 23.18 6.95 19.94
N ILE A 206 23.77 7.97 19.30
CA ILE A 206 23.57 8.18 17.85
C ILE A 206 24.34 7.15 17.02
N ALA A 207 25.49 6.65 17.49
CA ALA A 207 26.19 5.56 16.82
C ALA A 207 25.34 4.28 16.77
N ILE A 208 24.81 3.85 17.92
CA ILE A 208 23.90 2.70 18.00
C ILE A 208 22.66 2.93 17.14
N PHE A 209 22.05 4.12 17.20
CA PHE A 209 20.91 4.45 16.36
C PHE A 209 21.22 4.33 14.86
N ASN A 210 22.41 4.77 14.42
CA ASN A 210 22.84 4.67 13.03
C ASN A 210 23.08 3.22 12.58
N ASP A 211 23.55 2.36 13.48
CA ASP A 211 23.70 0.94 13.21
C ASP A 211 22.35 0.22 13.16
N LEU A 212 21.40 0.57 14.02
CA LEU A 212 20.08 -0.08 14.04
C LEU A 212 19.16 0.39 12.90
N TYR A 213 19.27 1.65 12.48
CA TYR A 213 18.40 2.28 11.49
C TYR A 213 19.22 2.97 10.38
N PRO A 214 20.00 2.22 9.59
CA PRO A 214 20.90 2.82 8.61
C PRO A 214 20.13 3.57 7.53
N GLN A 215 20.52 4.82 7.25
CA GLN A 215 20.01 5.55 6.06
C GLN A 215 20.46 4.89 4.74
N PHE A 216 21.52 4.08 4.80
CA PHE A 216 22.09 3.40 3.66
C PHE A 216 22.86 2.15 4.06
N ASP A 217 22.43 1.02 3.50
CA ASP A 217 23.21 -0.21 3.48
C ASP A 217 23.79 -0.46 2.06
N PRO A 218 25.12 -0.55 1.89
CA PRO A 218 25.77 -0.92 0.63
C PRO A 218 25.61 -2.40 0.23
N GLY A 219 25.30 -3.29 1.18
CA GLY A 219 25.02 -4.71 0.97
C GLY A 219 23.57 -4.98 0.53
N ALA A 220 22.67 -3.99 0.62
CA ALA A 220 21.28 -4.15 0.22
C ALA A 220 21.12 -4.49 -1.27
N GLU A 221 20.35 -5.54 -1.55
CA GLU A 221 20.09 -5.99 -2.90
C GLU A 221 19.26 -5.00 -3.72
N VAL A 222 19.68 -4.77 -4.97
CA VAL A 222 19.06 -3.77 -5.86
C VAL A 222 18.38 -4.38 -7.07
N THR A 223 17.25 -3.79 -7.48
CA THR A 223 16.54 -4.22 -8.69
C THR A 223 17.29 -3.85 -9.97
N ILE A 224 17.89 -2.66 -9.99
CA ILE A 224 18.71 -2.17 -11.10
C ILE A 224 20.19 -2.26 -10.67
N PRO A 225 20.97 -3.21 -11.23
CA PRO A 225 22.33 -3.50 -10.74
C PRO A 225 23.40 -2.54 -11.25
N GLU A 226 23.12 -1.69 -12.24
CA GLU A 226 24.05 -0.61 -12.60
C GLU A 226 24.13 0.37 -11.43
N LYS A 227 25.35 0.67 -10.94
CA LYS A 227 25.59 1.61 -9.82
C LYS A 227 24.91 2.95 -10.10
N GLY A 228 23.70 3.13 -9.58
CA GLY A 228 22.86 4.31 -9.78
C GLY A 228 22.87 5.22 -8.56
N GLY A 229 22.77 6.52 -8.82
CA GLY A 229 22.56 7.58 -7.82
C GLY A 229 23.85 8.20 -7.26
N LYS A 230 23.76 9.45 -6.81
CA LYS A 230 24.81 10.11 -6.03
C LYS A 230 24.53 9.86 -4.55
N LYS A 231 25.54 9.51 -3.76
CA LYS A 231 25.40 9.45 -2.29
C LYS A 231 24.87 10.80 -1.78
N PRO A 232 23.72 10.85 -1.08
CA PRO A 232 23.25 12.05 -0.41
C PRO A 232 24.27 12.60 0.58
N LYS A 233 24.28 13.92 0.73
CA LYS A 233 25.17 14.62 1.66
C LYS A 233 24.72 14.52 3.12
N SER A 234 23.44 14.27 3.37
CA SER A 234 22.87 14.15 4.72
C SER A 234 23.24 12.84 5.41
N TRP A 235 23.70 11.83 4.65
CA TRP A 235 23.97 10.51 5.19
C TRP A 235 25.25 10.47 6.03
N CYS A 236 25.10 10.07 7.29
CA CYS A 236 26.17 9.81 8.27
C CYS A 236 26.93 11.06 8.77
N ASP A 237 26.47 12.28 8.45
CA ASP A 237 27.05 13.56 8.91
C ASP A 237 26.03 14.36 9.76
N SER A 238 24.93 13.74 10.22
CA SER A 238 23.87 14.43 10.97
C SER A 238 24.29 14.80 12.39
N GLU A 239 23.92 16.01 12.81
CA GLU A 239 24.03 16.44 14.20
C GLU A 239 22.89 15.81 15.03
N ILE A 240 23.08 15.71 16.36
CA ILE A 240 22.06 15.17 17.27
C ILE A 240 20.73 15.94 17.09
N PRO A 241 19.63 15.26 16.74
CA PRO A 241 18.34 15.92 16.51
C PRO A 241 17.74 16.45 17.81
N ILE A 242 16.97 17.53 17.69
CA ILE A 242 16.16 18.07 18.79
C ILE A 242 14.86 17.28 18.83
N ILE A 243 14.61 16.59 19.94
CA ILE A 243 13.36 15.83 20.16
C ILE A 243 12.53 16.55 21.23
N PRO A 244 11.27 16.91 20.95
CA PRO A 244 10.37 17.42 21.97
C PRO A 244 10.12 16.41 23.10
N SER A 245 9.82 16.92 24.29
CA SER A 245 9.52 16.08 25.45
C SER A 245 8.29 15.19 25.22
N ASN A 246 8.23 14.08 25.96
CA ASN A 246 7.12 13.11 25.94
C ASN A 246 6.93 12.37 24.60
N ILE A 247 7.91 12.37 23.70
CA ILE A 247 7.84 11.68 22.41
C ILE A 247 7.45 10.20 22.55
N GLN A 248 7.95 9.50 23.57
CA GLN A 248 7.62 8.09 23.80
C GLN A 248 6.12 7.90 24.06
N SER A 249 5.51 8.77 24.88
CA SER A 249 4.06 8.72 25.17
C SER A 249 3.24 9.04 23.93
N VAL A 250 3.68 10.01 23.13
CA VAL A 250 3.05 10.37 21.85
C VAL A 250 3.09 9.18 20.88
N TYR A 251 4.28 8.63 20.65
CA TYR A 251 4.46 7.45 19.80
C TYR A 251 3.60 6.28 20.26
N ASN A 252 3.61 5.95 21.55
CA ASN A 252 2.80 4.87 22.11
C ASN A 252 1.29 5.09 21.87
N SER A 253 0.80 6.33 21.95
CA SER A 253 -0.61 6.64 21.67
C SER A 253 -0.99 6.41 20.21
N VAL A 254 -0.10 6.79 19.28
CA VAL A 254 -0.30 6.61 17.83
C VAL A 254 -0.22 5.12 17.48
N GLU A 255 0.77 4.40 18.01
CA GLU A 255 0.94 2.96 17.77
C GLU A 255 -0.20 2.12 18.34
N MET A 256 -0.74 2.50 19.51
CA MET A 256 -1.93 1.84 20.06
C MET A 256 -3.13 1.98 19.11
N ILE A 257 -3.37 3.18 18.57
CA ILE A 257 -4.43 3.40 17.58
C ILE A 257 -4.19 2.56 16.32
N LYS A 258 -2.97 2.54 15.79
CA LYS A 258 -2.62 1.73 14.60
C LYS A 258 -2.81 0.23 14.86
N THR A 259 -2.41 -0.26 16.03
CA THR A 259 -2.55 -1.66 16.44
C THR A 259 -4.03 -2.04 16.56
N ASP A 260 -4.83 -1.21 17.24
CA ASP A 260 -6.27 -1.43 17.41
C ASP A 260 -7.03 -1.40 16.08
N GLN A 261 -6.61 -0.52 15.14
CA GLN A 261 -7.13 -0.49 13.76
C GLN A 261 -6.76 -1.74 12.99
N THR A 262 -5.51 -2.18 13.08
CA THR A 262 -5.04 -3.37 12.39
C THR A 262 -5.80 -4.61 12.87
N ALA A 263 -5.95 -4.77 14.19
CA ALA A 263 -6.71 -5.89 14.77
C ALA A 263 -8.18 -5.88 14.33
N LEU A 264 -8.83 -4.70 14.29
CA LEU A 264 -10.18 -4.54 13.74
C LEU A 264 -10.24 -4.99 12.28
N PHE A 265 -9.36 -4.46 11.44
CA PHE A 265 -9.35 -4.75 10.01
C PHE A 265 -9.12 -6.24 9.74
N GLU A 266 -8.21 -6.89 10.47
CA GLU A 266 -8.02 -8.34 10.39
C GLU A 266 -9.30 -9.11 10.76
N SER A 267 -9.99 -8.69 11.83
CA SER A 267 -11.23 -9.34 12.27
C SER A 267 -12.37 -9.25 11.24
N LEU A 268 -12.35 -8.23 10.39
CA LEU A 268 -13.32 -7.99 9.33
C LEU A 268 -12.87 -8.53 7.96
N GLY A 269 -11.69 -9.16 7.87
CA GLY A 269 -11.10 -9.61 6.61
C GLY A 269 -10.70 -8.47 5.66
N LEU A 270 -10.49 -7.26 6.22
CA LEU A 270 -10.01 -6.10 5.50
C LEU A 270 -8.50 -6.17 5.26
N PRO A 271 -7.96 -5.55 4.20
CA PRO A 271 -6.54 -5.63 3.88
C PRO A 271 -5.65 -5.03 4.98
N THR A 272 -4.87 -5.87 5.66
CA THR A 272 -3.85 -5.42 6.62
C THR A 272 -2.42 -5.69 6.17
N LYS A 273 -2.21 -6.78 5.43
CA LYS A 273 -0.90 -7.24 4.97
C LYS A 273 -0.54 -6.69 3.59
N PHE A 274 0.73 -6.38 3.39
CA PHE A 274 1.31 -5.99 2.11
C PHE A 274 2.66 -6.69 1.92
N GLY A 275 3.17 -6.64 0.70
CA GLY A 275 4.35 -7.37 0.24
C GLY A 275 4.08 -7.90 -1.17
N SER A 276 5.11 -8.02 -2.00
CA SER A 276 4.97 -8.55 -3.35
C SER A 276 6.31 -8.98 -3.91
N ASN A 277 6.33 -10.04 -4.71
CA ASN A 277 7.46 -10.36 -5.55
C ASN A 277 7.11 -10.19 -7.04
N ALA A 278 8.13 -9.89 -7.83
CA ALA A 278 8.01 -9.82 -9.27
C ALA A 278 9.37 -9.99 -9.93
N TRP A 279 9.42 -10.73 -11.02
CA TRP A 279 10.60 -10.73 -11.90
C TRP A 279 10.21 -11.00 -13.33
N VAL A 280 11.10 -10.56 -14.22
CA VAL A 280 10.96 -10.68 -15.66
C VAL A 280 12.26 -11.16 -16.27
N VAL A 281 12.15 -12.02 -17.27
CA VAL A 281 13.28 -12.46 -18.11
C VAL A 281 12.98 -12.12 -19.56
N ASN A 282 13.98 -11.61 -20.27
CA ASN A 282 13.81 -11.22 -21.67
C ASN A 282 13.89 -12.43 -22.62
N GLY A 283 13.55 -12.21 -23.89
CA GLY A 283 13.61 -13.27 -24.91
C GLY A 283 15.01 -13.86 -25.16
N LYS A 284 16.09 -13.16 -24.77
CA LYS A 284 17.45 -13.70 -24.87
C LYS A 284 17.78 -14.63 -23.71
N LYS A 285 17.15 -14.48 -22.55
CA LYS A 285 17.35 -15.35 -21.39
C LYS A 285 16.33 -16.48 -21.31
N SER A 286 15.16 -16.35 -21.95
CA SER A 286 14.18 -17.44 -22.00
C SER A 286 14.49 -18.51 -23.07
N GLU A 287 14.08 -19.74 -22.81
CA GLU A 287 14.11 -20.84 -23.80
C GLU A 287 13.14 -20.59 -24.96
N SER A 288 11.92 -20.12 -24.64
CA SER A 288 10.85 -19.86 -25.61
C SER A 288 11.11 -18.66 -26.53
N ARG A 289 12.13 -17.85 -26.21
CA ARG A 289 12.44 -16.55 -26.82
C ARG A 289 11.40 -15.45 -26.63
N ASN A 290 10.33 -15.72 -25.90
CA ASN A 290 9.38 -14.72 -25.44
C ASN A 290 9.84 -14.16 -24.08
N ALA A 291 9.52 -12.91 -23.77
CA ALA A 291 9.69 -12.43 -22.40
C ALA A 291 8.71 -13.19 -21.48
N MET A 292 9.14 -13.47 -20.25
CA MET A 292 8.31 -14.13 -19.24
C MET A 292 8.30 -13.28 -17.98
N GLN A 293 7.20 -13.32 -17.23
CA GLN A 293 6.97 -12.54 -16.03
C GLN A 293 6.34 -13.43 -14.96
N VAL A 294 6.80 -13.24 -13.72
CA VAL A 294 6.08 -13.65 -12.51
C VAL A 294 5.72 -12.39 -11.74
N GLY A 295 4.50 -12.34 -11.21
CA GLY A 295 4.03 -11.34 -10.27
C GLY A 295 3.24 -12.05 -9.17
N GLY A 296 3.67 -11.92 -7.93
CA GLY A 296 3.08 -12.56 -6.76
C GLY A 296 2.84 -11.55 -5.65
N PRO A 297 1.71 -10.81 -5.68
CA PRO A 297 1.33 -9.94 -4.57
C PRO A 297 1.01 -10.78 -3.32
N GLN A 298 1.56 -10.39 -2.17
CA GLN A 298 1.45 -11.08 -0.87
C GLN A 298 0.53 -10.30 0.06
N MET A 299 -0.77 -10.35 -0.23
CA MET A 299 -1.79 -9.50 0.41
C MET A 299 -2.54 -10.20 1.55
N GLY A 300 -1.95 -11.26 2.12
CA GLY A 300 -2.58 -12.13 3.10
C GLY A 300 -3.41 -13.27 2.49
N GLN A 301 -3.96 -14.11 3.36
CA GLN A 301 -4.77 -15.28 2.99
C GLN A 301 -6.17 -15.14 3.61
N THR A 302 -7.00 -14.28 3.02
CA THR A 302 -8.39 -14.06 3.47
C THR A 302 -9.39 -14.68 2.51
N ILE A 303 -10.57 -15.03 3.01
CA ILE A 303 -11.70 -15.47 2.20
C ILE A 303 -12.90 -14.55 2.50
N PRO A 304 -13.39 -13.77 1.52
CA PRO A 304 -12.86 -13.63 0.16
C PRO A 304 -11.51 -12.90 0.11
N GLN A 305 -10.70 -13.22 -0.90
CA GLN A 305 -9.46 -12.49 -1.21
C GLN A 305 -9.76 -11.03 -1.56
N ILE A 306 -8.78 -10.14 -1.34
CA ILE A 306 -8.96 -8.70 -1.57
C ILE A 306 -9.06 -8.33 -3.06
N VAL A 307 -8.57 -9.22 -3.92
CA VAL A 307 -8.65 -9.11 -5.38
C VAL A 307 -9.66 -10.08 -5.97
N LEU A 308 -10.14 -9.74 -7.16
CA LEU A 308 -10.92 -10.60 -8.03
C LEU A 308 -10.34 -10.55 -9.45
N GLU A 309 -10.53 -11.63 -10.20
CA GLU A 309 -10.15 -11.67 -11.61
C GLU A 309 -11.25 -11.11 -12.50
N VAL A 310 -10.86 -10.44 -13.58
CA VAL A 310 -11.78 -9.88 -14.57
C VAL A 310 -11.15 -9.90 -15.97
N GLY A 311 -11.99 -10.05 -16.99
CA GLY A 311 -11.62 -9.85 -18.39
C GLY A 311 -12.40 -8.69 -19.02
N LEU A 312 -11.71 -7.76 -19.67
CA LEU A 312 -12.30 -6.63 -20.38
C LEU A 312 -12.03 -6.75 -21.89
N HIS A 313 -13.08 -6.81 -22.70
CA HIS A 313 -13.00 -7.12 -24.13
C HIS A 313 -13.83 -6.17 -25.00
N GLY A 314 -13.17 -5.26 -25.70
CA GLY A 314 -13.78 -4.33 -26.65
C GLY A 314 -13.29 -2.90 -26.47
N ALA A 315 -13.80 -1.96 -27.27
CA ALA A 315 -13.41 -0.55 -27.23
C ALA A 315 -11.88 -0.27 -27.29
N GLY A 316 -11.11 -1.19 -27.90
CA GLY A 316 -9.65 -1.11 -27.96
C GLY A 316 -8.90 -1.66 -26.73
N ILE A 317 -9.62 -2.27 -25.78
CA ILE A 317 -9.09 -2.99 -24.62
C ILE A 317 -9.34 -4.48 -24.83
N ASN A 318 -8.31 -5.29 -24.61
CA ASN A 318 -8.39 -6.74 -24.58
C ASN A 318 -7.40 -7.23 -23.54
N ALA A 319 -7.85 -7.23 -22.29
CA ALA A 319 -7.01 -7.47 -21.12
C ALA A 319 -7.72 -8.35 -20.09
N VAL A 320 -6.93 -9.16 -19.40
CA VAL A 320 -7.38 -10.01 -18.28
C VAL A 320 -6.40 -9.85 -17.13
N GLY A 321 -6.89 -9.95 -15.91
CA GLY A 321 -6.04 -9.90 -14.73
C GLY A 321 -6.82 -9.66 -13.46
N MET A 322 -6.11 -9.25 -12.43
CA MET A 322 -6.71 -8.96 -11.13
C MET A 322 -7.08 -7.48 -11.01
N MET A 323 -8.21 -7.22 -10.37
CA MET A 323 -8.66 -5.91 -9.93
C MET A 323 -9.01 -5.94 -8.44
N MET A 324 -9.20 -4.78 -7.84
CA MET A 324 -9.86 -4.65 -6.54
C MET A 324 -11.27 -4.06 -6.72
N PRO A 325 -12.19 -4.22 -5.76
CA PRO A 325 -13.53 -3.61 -5.75
C PRO A 325 -13.56 -2.07 -5.63
N HIS A 326 -12.77 -1.33 -6.42
CA HIS A 326 -12.61 0.12 -6.31
C HIS A 326 -12.89 0.88 -7.61
N ALA A 327 -12.38 0.37 -8.74
CA ALA A 327 -12.44 1.01 -10.05
C ALA A 327 -12.36 -0.02 -11.19
N PRO A 328 -12.76 0.30 -12.43
CA PRO A 328 -12.73 -0.62 -13.58
C PRO A 328 -11.32 -0.76 -14.20
N SER A 329 -10.31 -1.04 -13.37
CA SER A 329 -8.90 -1.13 -13.75
C SER A 329 -8.29 -2.48 -13.39
N ILE A 330 -7.54 -3.05 -14.34
CA ILE A 330 -6.72 -4.25 -14.10
C ILE A 330 -5.37 -3.84 -13.53
N LEU A 331 -5.18 -4.10 -12.24
CA LEU A 331 -3.99 -3.68 -11.48
C LEU A 331 -2.74 -4.46 -11.91
N ILE A 332 -2.88 -5.77 -12.02
CA ILE A 332 -1.86 -6.71 -12.51
C ILE A 332 -2.55 -7.59 -13.54
N GLY A 333 -1.94 -7.77 -14.70
CA GLY A 333 -2.58 -8.52 -15.76
C GLY A 333 -1.79 -8.62 -17.04
N THR A 334 -2.50 -9.03 -18.08
CA THR A 334 -1.96 -9.17 -19.42
C THR A 334 -2.95 -8.75 -20.47
N SER A 335 -2.43 -8.27 -21.59
CA SER A 335 -3.15 -7.95 -22.80
C SER A 335 -2.55 -8.70 -23.99
N GLU A 336 -3.13 -8.49 -25.16
CA GLU A 336 -2.54 -8.97 -26.41
C GLU A 336 -1.18 -8.35 -26.76
N TYR A 337 -0.71 -7.33 -26.02
CA TYR A 337 0.56 -6.65 -26.28
C TYR A 337 1.67 -7.02 -25.28
N GLY A 338 1.33 -7.19 -24.01
CA GLY A 338 2.28 -7.53 -22.95
C GLY A 338 1.59 -7.83 -21.62
N ALA A 339 2.40 -8.12 -20.62
CA ALA A 339 1.99 -8.31 -19.24
C ALA A 339 2.64 -7.23 -18.36
N TRP A 340 1.94 -6.88 -17.29
CA TRP A 340 2.43 -5.97 -16.27
C TRP A 340 2.14 -6.53 -14.90
N THR A 341 3.02 -6.20 -13.96
CA THR A 341 2.82 -6.47 -12.54
C THR A 341 3.43 -5.34 -11.73
N SER A 342 3.19 -5.35 -10.42
CA SER A 342 3.65 -4.32 -9.51
C SER A 342 4.08 -4.90 -8.19
N THR A 343 5.00 -4.21 -7.52
CA THR A 343 5.28 -4.38 -6.09
C THR A 343 5.24 -3.00 -5.43
N THR A 344 5.13 -2.96 -4.09
CA THR A 344 5.28 -1.71 -3.34
C THR A 344 6.71 -1.18 -3.43
N GLY A 345 6.86 0.13 -3.60
CA GLY A 345 8.14 0.81 -3.73
C GLY A 345 8.95 0.89 -2.43
N SER A 346 8.28 0.84 -1.27
CA SER A 346 8.91 0.84 0.05
C SER A 346 9.89 2.01 0.26
N SER A 347 9.50 3.18 -0.22
CA SER A 347 10.32 4.39 -0.22
C SER A 347 9.54 5.53 0.42
N ASP A 348 10.26 6.38 1.14
CA ASP A 348 9.66 7.42 1.95
C ASP A 348 8.96 8.50 1.11
N VAL A 349 7.63 8.55 1.22
CA VAL A 349 6.76 9.57 0.61
C VAL A 349 5.86 10.27 1.65
N ILE A 350 6.00 9.99 2.94
CA ILE A 350 5.21 10.61 4.00
C ILE A 350 6.16 11.15 5.05
N ASP A 351 6.11 12.45 5.30
CA ASP A 351 6.90 13.08 6.37
C ASP A 351 6.02 13.51 7.54
N THR A 352 6.51 13.31 8.76
CA THR A 352 5.91 13.88 9.98
C THR A 352 6.46 15.29 10.26
N TYR A 353 5.59 16.22 10.66
CA TYR A 353 5.95 17.57 11.07
C TYR A 353 5.60 17.88 12.53
N TYR A 354 6.49 18.61 13.21
CA TYR A 354 6.24 19.27 14.50
C TYR A 354 5.57 20.63 14.27
N GLU A 355 4.31 20.76 14.63
CA GLU A 355 3.58 22.03 14.56
C GLU A 355 3.67 22.75 15.91
N GLU A 356 4.24 23.95 15.92
CA GLU A 356 4.30 24.79 17.13
C GLU A 356 2.95 25.49 17.35
N LEU A 357 2.36 25.30 18.53
CA LEU A 357 1.02 25.82 18.87
C LEU A 357 1.08 27.19 19.53
N ASN A 358 0.09 28.04 19.25
CA ASN A 358 -0.02 29.35 19.89
C ASN A 358 -0.33 29.18 21.40
N PRO A 359 0.52 29.68 22.31
CA PRO A 359 0.28 29.59 23.76
C PRO A 359 -1.02 30.29 24.21
N GLU A 360 -1.51 31.27 23.46
CA GLU A 360 -2.76 31.98 23.74
C GLU A 360 -3.99 31.34 23.08
N ASN A 361 -3.78 30.50 22.05
CA ASN A 361 -4.83 29.82 21.31
C ASN A 361 -4.33 28.53 20.63
N GLN A 362 -4.38 27.40 21.32
CA GLN A 362 -3.87 26.10 20.82
C GLN A 362 -4.48 25.59 19.50
N TYR A 363 -5.54 26.22 18.98
CA TYR A 363 -6.11 25.95 17.65
C TYR A 363 -5.42 26.75 16.53
N GLN A 364 -4.30 27.39 16.84
CA GLN A 364 -3.43 28.07 15.90
C GLN A 364 -2.03 27.47 15.94
N TYR A 365 -1.36 27.45 14.79
CA TYR A 365 0.01 26.98 14.64
C TYR A 365 0.91 28.06 14.01
N TRP A 366 2.19 28.07 14.35
CA TRP A 366 3.16 29.03 13.81
C TRP A 366 3.62 28.60 12.43
N TYR A 367 3.51 29.50 11.45
CA TYR A 367 4.00 29.21 10.10
C TYR A 367 4.48 30.48 9.39
N LYS A 368 5.76 30.50 9.00
CA LYS A 368 6.41 31.59 8.26
C LYS A 368 6.16 32.98 8.88
N GLY A 369 6.36 33.07 10.20
CA GLY A 369 6.31 34.34 10.92
C GLY A 369 4.93 34.77 11.41
N ALA A 370 3.90 33.93 11.32
CA ALA A 370 2.56 34.25 11.79
C ALA A 370 1.81 33.03 12.34
N TRP A 371 0.96 33.27 13.34
CA TRP A 371 -0.04 32.29 13.80
C TRP A 371 -1.13 32.12 12.74
N ARG A 372 -1.45 30.87 12.41
CA ARG A 372 -2.51 30.50 11.46
C ARG A 372 -3.53 29.60 12.14
N ASP A 373 -4.80 29.82 11.85
CA ASP A 373 -5.87 28.93 12.32
C ASP A 373 -5.72 27.54 11.67
N MET A 374 -5.93 26.49 12.47
CA MET A 374 -6.12 25.15 11.94
C MET A 374 -7.42 25.08 11.13
N GLU A 375 -7.42 24.29 10.06
CA GLU A 375 -8.66 23.87 9.42
C GLU A 375 -9.38 22.93 10.38
N MET A 376 -10.64 23.22 10.70
CA MET A 376 -11.46 22.41 11.60
C MET A 376 -12.65 21.83 10.83
N ARG A 377 -12.84 20.51 10.95
CA ARG A 377 -14.02 19.79 10.46
C ARG A 377 -14.71 19.12 11.64
N ILE A 378 -16.01 19.35 11.81
CA ILE A 378 -16.81 18.64 12.81
C ILE A 378 -17.47 17.46 12.11
N GLU A 379 -17.24 16.26 12.65
CA GLU A 379 -17.78 15.00 12.15
C GLU A 379 -18.69 14.36 13.20
N SER A 380 -19.86 13.90 12.77
CA SER A 380 -20.79 13.13 13.61
C SER A 380 -20.63 11.64 13.33
N ILE A 381 -20.36 10.87 14.38
CA ILE A 381 -20.23 9.40 14.35
C ILE A 381 -21.35 8.81 15.19
N PHE A 382 -22.04 7.80 14.66
CA PHE A 382 -23.12 7.11 15.36
C PHE A 382 -22.66 5.72 15.79
N ASP A 383 -23.10 5.25 16.95
CA ASP A 383 -23.02 3.83 17.29
C ASP A 383 -24.22 3.05 16.73
N LYS A 384 -24.22 1.73 16.94
CA LYS A 384 -25.30 0.83 16.49
C LYS A 384 -26.65 1.12 17.14
N GLU A 385 -26.68 1.81 18.28
CA GLU A 385 -27.91 2.27 18.95
C GLU A 385 -28.41 3.61 18.40
N GLY A 386 -27.65 4.26 17.51
CA GLY A 386 -27.94 5.57 16.93
C GLY A 386 -27.55 6.73 17.86
N VAL A 387 -26.70 6.50 18.86
CA VAL A 387 -26.17 7.56 19.71
C VAL A 387 -25.10 8.31 18.94
N GLN A 388 -25.32 9.61 18.77
CA GLN A 388 -24.41 10.52 18.09
C GLN A 388 -23.28 10.97 19.01
N SER A 389 -22.05 10.94 18.51
CA SER A 389 -20.86 11.57 19.08
C SER A 389 -20.24 12.51 18.05
N ASP A 390 -20.07 13.78 18.42
CA ASP A 390 -19.45 14.78 17.56
C ASP A 390 -17.98 14.95 17.91
N PHE A 391 -17.13 14.95 16.88
CA PHE A 391 -15.69 15.13 17.02
C PHE A 391 -15.19 16.25 16.13
N ALA A 392 -14.27 17.06 16.67
CA ALA A 392 -13.53 18.04 15.87
C ALA A 392 -12.23 17.39 15.38
N MET A 393 -12.01 17.45 14.07
CA MET A 393 -10.79 17.03 13.39
C MET A 393 -10.07 18.27 12.89
N TYR A 394 -8.75 18.24 12.95
CA TYR A 394 -7.92 19.40 12.70
C TYR A 394 -6.84 19.08 11.67
N ARG A 395 -6.56 20.06 10.81
CA ARG A 395 -5.50 19.99 9.82
C ARG A 395 -4.71 21.30 9.80
N THR A 396 -3.42 21.19 9.50
CA THR A 396 -2.57 22.34 9.20
C THR A 396 -2.32 22.42 7.70
N ILE A 397 -1.40 23.29 7.28
CA ILE A 397 -0.92 23.31 5.91
C ILE A 397 -0.14 22.04 5.52
N HIS A 398 0.37 21.27 6.48
CA HIS A 398 1.10 20.04 6.23
C HIS A 398 0.18 18.83 6.08
N GLY A 399 -0.97 18.84 6.76
CA GLY A 399 -1.98 17.79 6.60
C GLY A 399 -2.75 17.51 7.89
N PRO A 400 -3.36 16.31 8.02
CA PRO A 400 -4.11 15.95 9.20
C PRO A 400 -3.21 15.82 10.43
N ILE A 401 -3.73 16.26 11.58
CA ILE A 401 -3.07 16.06 12.87
C ILE A 401 -3.22 14.60 13.29
N ILE A 402 -2.09 13.91 13.46
CA ILE A 402 -2.02 12.50 13.85
C ILE A 402 -1.80 12.29 15.36
N ALA A 403 -1.25 13.30 16.04
CA ALA A 403 -1.10 13.27 17.49
C ALA A 403 -1.23 14.67 18.10
N TRP A 404 -2.14 14.80 19.05
CA TRP A 404 -2.33 16.03 19.82
C TRP A 404 -3.00 15.73 21.15
N ASP A 405 -2.25 15.90 22.24
CA ASP A 405 -2.78 15.84 23.60
C ASP A 405 -2.23 17.03 24.39
N PRO A 406 -3.03 18.10 24.59
CA PRO A 406 -2.59 19.28 25.33
C PRO A 406 -2.13 19.00 26.77
N SER A 407 -2.48 17.85 27.35
CA SER A 407 -2.02 17.46 28.69
C SER A 407 -0.60 16.86 28.67
N LEU A 408 -0.17 16.29 27.54
CA LEU A 408 1.16 15.70 27.34
C LEU A 408 2.10 16.62 26.58
N ILE A 409 1.59 17.29 25.54
CA ILE A 409 2.32 18.12 24.59
C ILE A 409 1.58 19.46 24.37
N PRO A 410 1.54 20.36 25.37
CA PRO A 410 0.79 21.61 25.27
C PRO A 410 1.33 22.58 24.20
N GLU A 411 2.60 22.43 23.82
CA GLU A 411 3.30 23.34 22.91
C GLU A 411 3.28 22.87 21.45
N TYR A 412 2.94 21.60 21.20
CA TYR A 412 3.09 21.00 19.88
C TYR A 412 1.93 20.07 19.50
N CYS A 413 1.70 19.92 18.21
CA CYS A 413 1.01 18.76 17.65
C CYS A 413 1.79 18.19 16.46
N TYR A 414 1.39 17.01 16.00
CA TYR A 414 2.07 16.28 14.95
C TYR A 414 1.16 16.10 13.76
N THR A 415 1.65 16.40 12.57
CA THR A 415 0.93 16.23 11.30
C THR A 415 1.72 15.33 10.37
N ILE A 416 1.02 14.74 9.40
CA ILE A 416 1.66 14.03 8.28
C ILE A 416 1.44 14.79 6.98
N LYS A 417 2.44 14.76 6.11
CA LYS A 417 2.42 15.40 4.79
C LYS A 417 2.76 14.38 3.71
N SER A 418 1.97 14.37 2.64
CA SER A 418 2.20 13.53 1.47
C SER A 418 2.25 14.40 0.20
N PRO A 419 3.13 14.08 -0.78
CA PRO A 419 3.26 14.82 -2.02
C PRO A 419 2.04 14.68 -2.95
N TYR A 420 1.15 13.72 -2.66
CA TYR A 420 -0.06 13.48 -3.43
C TYR A 420 -1.34 13.71 -2.60
N TYR A 421 -1.25 14.37 -1.44
CA TYR A 421 -2.42 14.78 -0.66
C TYR A 421 -3.40 15.59 -1.51
N LYS A 422 -4.69 15.20 -1.50
CA LYS A 422 -5.76 15.71 -2.38
C LYS A 422 -5.58 15.45 -3.88
N ASN A 423 -4.59 14.64 -4.27
CA ASN A 423 -4.33 14.23 -5.65
C ASN A 423 -4.24 12.69 -5.80
N GLU A 424 -4.73 11.94 -4.82
CA GLU A 424 -4.70 10.48 -4.78
C GLU A 424 -5.41 9.84 -5.97
N LEU A 425 -6.48 10.47 -6.48
CA LEU A 425 -7.23 9.96 -7.64
C LEU A 425 -6.37 9.86 -8.91
N ALA A 426 -5.32 10.67 -9.01
CA ALA A 426 -4.38 10.59 -10.13
C ALA A 426 -3.61 9.26 -10.15
N ALA A 427 -3.47 8.58 -9.00
CA ALA A 427 -2.84 7.27 -8.94
C ALA A 427 -3.57 6.25 -9.83
N GLU A 428 -4.90 6.28 -9.82
CA GLU A 428 -5.75 5.35 -10.57
C GLU A 428 -5.67 5.56 -12.09
N GLU A 429 -5.20 6.73 -12.54
CA GLU A 429 -4.93 6.98 -13.97
C GLU A 429 -3.95 5.96 -14.55
N GLY A 430 -2.87 5.66 -13.82
CA GLY A 430 -1.82 4.78 -14.31
C GLY A 430 -2.33 3.37 -14.54
N TRP A 431 -3.01 2.79 -13.54
CA TRP A 431 -3.59 1.46 -13.61
C TRP A 431 -4.67 1.34 -14.69
N SER A 432 -5.55 2.34 -14.82
CA SER A 432 -6.53 2.40 -15.91
C SER A 432 -5.90 2.48 -17.31
N LEU A 433 -4.70 3.04 -17.42
CA LEU A 433 -3.96 3.15 -18.68
C LEU A 433 -3.15 1.89 -19.02
N PHE A 434 -2.75 1.07 -18.04
CA PHE A 434 -1.99 -0.16 -18.30
C PHE A 434 -2.71 -1.13 -19.22
N GLN A 435 -4.01 -1.37 -18.98
CA GLN A 435 -4.85 -2.23 -19.82
C GLN A 435 -5.06 -1.70 -21.25
N GLN A 436 -4.65 -0.46 -21.53
CA GLN A 436 -4.71 0.18 -22.85
C GLN A 436 -3.35 0.24 -23.55
N ALA A 437 -2.24 -0.02 -22.84
CA ALA A 437 -0.89 0.11 -23.37
C ALA A 437 -0.58 -0.96 -24.43
N ARG A 438 -0.05 -0.53 -25.57
CA ARG A 438 0.25 -1.42 -26.71
C ARG A 438 1.73 -1.78 -26.85
N ASN A 439 2.58 -1.17 -26.04
CA ASN A 439 4.01 -1.38 -26.02
C ASN A 439 4.62 -0.79 -24.74
N ILE A 440 5.88 -1.13 -24.50
CA ILE A 440 6.65 -0.70 -23.33
C ILE A 440 6.73 0.84 -23.15
N HIS A 441 6.70 1.61 -24.24
CA HIS A 441 6.76 3.08 -24.16
C HIS A 441 5.41 3.66 -23.75
N GLU A 442 4.30 3.17 -24.30
CA GLU A 442 2.96 3.55 -23.84
C GLU A 442 2.73 3.14 -22.38
N PHE A 443 3.25 1.98 -21.97
CA PHE A 443 3.25 1.55 -20.57
C PHE A 443 4.06 2.51 -19.69
N GLN A 444 5.28 2.89 -20.09
CA GLN A 444 6.07 3.90 -19.38
C GLN A 444 5.30 5.23 -19.25
N GLU A 445 4.62 5.69 -20.30
CA GLU A 445 3.81 6.91 -20.22
C GLU A 445 2.61 6.78 -19.27
N ALA A 446 2.10 5.57 -19.03
CA ALA A 446 1.10 5.31 -18.00
C ALA A 446 1.72 5.30 -16.59
N VAL A 447 2.90 4.69 -16.42
CA VAL A 447 3.61 4.67 -15.14
C VAL A 447 3.91 6.09 -14.63
N LYS A 448 4.15 7.05 -15.53
CA LYS A 448 4.36 8.48 -15.19
C LYS A 448 3.26 9.12 -14.36
N THR A 449 2.03 8.63 -14.46
CA THR A 449 0.88 9.25 -13.79
C THR A 449 0.72 8.74 -12.36
N VAL A 450 1.37 7.62 -12.01
CA VAL A 450 1.30 7.02 -10.68
C VAL A 450 2.09 7.88 -9.69
N GLN A 451 1.39 8.39 -8.68
CA GLN A 451 1.96 9.23 -7.62
C GLN A 451 2.43 8.46 -6.37
N PRO A 452 1.74 7.41 -5.90
CA PRO A 452 2.21 6.61 -4.77
C PRO A 452 3.45 5.79 -5.13
N SER A 453 4.23 5.41 -4.11
CA SER A 453 5.49 4.68 -4.26
C SER A 453 5.25 3.23 -4.69
N HIS A 454 5.48 2.93 -5.97
CA HIS A 454 5.27 1.61 -6.56
C HIS A 454 6.35 1.24 -7.56
N ASN A 455 6.71 -0.04 -7.59
CA ASN A 455 7.48 -0.59 -8.68
C ASN A 455 6.55 -1.19 -9.73
N PHE A 456 6.86 -0.99 -11.00
CA PHE A 456 6.16 -1.62 -12.12
C PHE A 456 7.11 -2.40 -13.00
N LEU A 457 6.70 -3.61 -13.36
CA LEU A 457 7.41 -4.46 -14.30
C LEU A 457 6.56 -4.69 -15.54
N TRP A 458 7.24 -4.83 -16.69
CA TRP A 458 6.62 -5.11 -17.97
C TRP A 458 7.36 -6.22 -18.71
N ALA A 459 6.62 -7.08 -19.39
CA ALA A 459 7.15 -8.06 -20.34
C ALA A 459 6.27 -8.09 -21.61
N ASP A 460 6.85 -8.01 -22.81
CA ASP A 460 6.07 -8.07 -24.06
C ASP A 460 6.43 -9.20 -25.02
N LYS A 461 5.55 -9.40 -26.00
CA LYS A 461 5.68 -10.39 -27.08
C LYS A 461 6.88 -10.15 -28.01
N LYS A 462 7.53 -8.98 -27.94
CA LYS A 462 8.76 -8.70 -28.69
C LYS A 462 10.01 -9.11 -27.91
N GLY A 463 9.83 -9.70 -26.72
CA GLY A 463 10.90 -10.13 -25.86
C GLY A 463 11.50 -9.00 -25.02
N ASN A 464 10.84 -7.83 -24.93
CA ASN A 464 11.31 -6.74 -24.09
C ASN A 464 10.88 -6.92 -22.64
N ILE A 465 11.71 -6.42 -21.74
CA ILE A 465 11.39 -6.28 -20.31
C ILE A 465 11.69 -4.85 -19.85
N GLY A 466 10.98 -4.40 -18.82
CA GLY A 466 11.25 -3.12 -18.17
C GLY A 466 10.86 -3.10 -16.69
N PHE A 467 11.50 -2.20 -15.96
CA PHE A 467 11.21 -1.86 -14.57
C PHE A 467 11.21 -0.33 -14.41
N TRP A 468 10.28 0.18 -13.60
CA TRP A 468 10.20 1.57 -13.17
C TRP A 468 9.86 1.61 -11.69
N HIS A 469 10.65 2.35 -10.92
CA HIS A 469 10.32 2.74 -9.57
C HIS A 469 9.56 4.08 -9.65
N ALA A 470 8.24 4.03 -9.61
CA ALA A 470 7.35 5.17 -9.74
C ALA A 470 6.94 5.74 -8.38
N GLY A 471 6.59 7.02 -8.41
CA GLY A 471 6.14 7.78 -7.29
C GLY A 471 6.55 9.24 -7.44
N THR A 472 6.01 10.08 -6.57
CA THR A 472 6.46 11.46 -6.39
C THR A 472 7.06 11.55 -5.00
N TYR A 473 8.33 11.93 -4.92
CA TYR A 473 9.09 11.98 -3.66
C TYR A 473 9.38 13.42 -3.24
N PRO A 474 9.26 13.76 -1.94
CA PRO A 474 9.60 15.09 -1.44
C PRO A 474 11.11 15.30 -1.46
N ILE A 475 11.55 16.46 -1.95
CA ILE A 475 12.96 16.88 -1.82
C ILE A 475 13.09 17.57 -0.46
N LYS A 476 13.63 16.83 0.51
CA LYS A 476 13.80 17.28 1.89
C LYS A 476 14.91 18.35 2.03
N PRO A 477 14.77 19.30 2.97
CA PRO A 477 15.83 20.27 3.27
C PRO A 477 17.06 19.56 3.88
N THR A 478 18.25 20.13 3.68
CA THR A 478 19.50 19.57 4.25
C THR A 478 19.98 20.30 5.50
N THR A 479 19.38 21.45 5.82
CA THR A 479 19.83 22.34 6.89
C THR A 479 18.63 22.88 7.66
N GLY A 480 18.66 22.74 8.97
CA GLY A 480 17.58 23.10 9.88
C GLY A 480 17.49 24.59 10.20
N LYS A 481 16.44 24.96 10.93
CA LYS A 481 16.16 26.36 11.32
C LYS A 481 17.28 27.03 12.12
N ASP A 482 18.09 26.23 12.80
CA ASP A 482 19.23 26.60 13.64
C ASP A 482 20.60 26.43 12.94
N GLY A 483 20.60 25.97 11.68
CA GLY A 483 21.81 25.72 10.90
C GLY A 483 22.37 24.30 11.00
N ARG A 484 21.73 23.40 11.76
CA ARG A 484 22.16 21.99 11.87
C ARG A 484 21.96 21.22 10.57
N ILE A 485 22.70 20.13 10.37
CA ILE A 485 22.39 19.17 9.30
C ILE A 485 21.13 18.39 9.70
N ILE A 486 20.15 18.32 8.78
CA ILE A 486 18.90 17.59 9.04
C ILE A 486 19.13 16.10 8.81
N ASP A 487 18.67 15.32 9.79
CA ASP A 487 18.45 13.89 9.68
C ASP A 487 16.98 13.65 9.37
N ASP A 488 16.70 13.07 8.20
CA ASP A 488 15.36 12.89 7.66
C ASP A 488 14.62 11.67 8.20
N ARG A 489 15.23 10.94 9.15
CA ARG A 489 14.55 9.94 9.98
C ARG A 489 13.76 10.57 11.12
N PHE A 490 13.88 11.87 11.36
CA PHE A 490 13.19 12.57 12.45
C PHE A 490 12.16 13.55 11.90
N PRO A 491 11.09 13.88 12.68
CA PRO A 491 10.08 14.80 12.19
C PRO A 491 10.68 16.18 11.91
N LEU A 492 10.15 16.86 10.90
CA LEU A 492 10.61 18.18 10.46
C LEU A 492 9.88 19.30 11.21
N TRP A 493 10.51 20.46 11.40
CA TRP A 493 9.82 21.61 12.00
C TRP A 493 8.80 22.25 11.04
N GLY A 494 7.52 22.28 11.45
CA GLY A 494 6.39 22.86 10.72
C GLY A 494 6.33 24.40 10.73
N THR A 495 7.36 25.07 11.23
CA THR A 495 7.42 26.53 11.32
C THR A 495 7.68 27.22 9.97
N GLY A 496 8.07 26.43 8.95
CA GLY A 496 8.26 26.86 7.57
C GLY A 496 9.71 27.00 7.11
N GLU A 497 10.68 26.84 8.02
CA GLU A 497 12.12 26.82 7.75
C GLU A 497 12.61 25.46 7.25
N GLU A 498 11.95 24.36 7.66
CA GLU A 498 12.26 22.98 7.25
C GLU A 498 11.22 22.44 6.25
N GLU A 499 10.69 23.32 5.39
CA GLU A 499 9.85 22.91 4.27
C GLU A 499 10.60 22.05 3.26
N TRP A 500 9.85 21.13 2.64
CA TRP A 500 10.26 20.54 1.36
C TRP A 500 10.65 21.63 0.37
N VAL A 501 11.79 21.45 -0.30
CA VAL A 501 12.31 22.42 -1.27
C VAL A 501 11.79 22.16 -2.69
N GLY A 502 11.10 21.05 -2.89
CA GLY A 502 10.47 20.66 -4.14
C GLY A 502 9.96 19.23 -4.11
N LEU A 503 9.44 18.77 -5.25
CA LEU A 503 9.06 17.38 -5.49
C LEU A 503 9.88 16.87 -6.68
N THR A 504 10.20 15.58 -6.67
CA THR A 504 10.88 14.92 -7.78
C THR A 504 9.99 14.80 -9.02
N GLY A 505 10.60 14.79 -10.20
CA GLY A 505 9.93 14.47 -11.46
C GLY A 505 10.24 13.06 -11.95
N PHE A 506 9.39 12.52 -12.83
CA PHE A 506 9.55 11.16 -13.37
C PHE A 506 10.92 10.85 -14.01
N ASN A 507 11.62 11.85 -14.56
CA ASN A 507 12.93 11.62 -15.16
C ASN A 507 14.05 11.35 -14.12
N GLU A 508 13.80 11.67 -12.85
CA GLU A 508 14.71 11.39 -11.74
C GLU A 508 14.49 9.97 -11.19
N MET A 509 13.39 9.34 -11.56
CA MET A 509 13.00 8.03 -11.06
C MET A 509 13.81 6.89 -11.68
N PRO A 510 14.25 5.90 -10.88
CA PRO A 510 14.97 4.73 -11.36
C PRO A 510 14.15 3.94 -12.38
N LYS A 511 14.79 3.60 -13.51
CA LYS A 511 14.19 2.73 -14.52
C LYS A 511 15.24 1.95 -15.27
N SER A 512 14.86 0.79 -15.78
CA SER A 512 15.69 -0.05 -16.62
C SER A 512 14.85 -0.73 -17.69
N ILE A 513 15.28 -0.63 -18.94
CA ILE A 513 14.64 -1.31 -20.07
C ILE A 513 15.70 -2.20 -20.73
N ASN A 514 15.40 -3.49 -20.84
CA ASN A 514 16.26 -4.48 -21.46
C ASN A 514 17.72 -4.46 -20.95
N PRO A 515 17.98 -4.62 -19.64
CA PRO A 515 19.33 -4.66 -19.10
C PRO A 515 20.15 -5.81 -19.70
N LYS A 516 21.49 -5.66 -19.70
CA LYS A 516 22.41 -6.64 -20.29
C LYS A 516 22.28 -8.05 -19.69
N GLN A 517 22.05 -8.14 -18.38
CA GLN A 517 21.86 -9.41 -17.68
C GLN A 517 20.61 -10.18 -18.11
N GLY A 518 19.67 -9.50 -18.76
CA GLY A 518 18.48 -10.10 -19.36
C GLY A 518 17.36 -10.45 -18.39
N TYR A 519 17.47 -10.05 -17.13
CA TYR A 519 16.40 -10.14 -16.13
C TYR A 519 16.34 -8.91 -15.22
N LEU A 520 15.19 -8.72 -14.57
CA LEU A 520 14.96 -7.76 -13.48
C LEU A 520 14.15 -8.49 -12.41
N ALA A 521 14.51 -8.34 -11.13
CA ALA A 521 13.82 -8.97 -10.02
C ALA A 521 13.61 -7.95 -8.89
N ASN A 522 12.42 -7.95 -8.32
CA ASN A 522 12.05 -7.10 -7.22
C ASN A 522 11.20 -7.88 -6.20
N TRP A 523 11.51 -7.72 -4.91
CA TRP A 523 10.68 -8.21 -3.82
C TRP A 523 10.52 -7.13 -2.75
N ASN A 524 10.11 -5.93 -3.18
CA ASN A 524 10.11 -4.70 -2.37
C ASN A 524 11.51 -4.21 -1.94
N ASN A 525 12.57 -4.81 -2.48
CA ASN A 525 13.94 -4.38 -2.25
C ASN A 525 14.26 -3.05 -2.95
N LYS A 526 15.40 -2.48 -2.57
CA LYS A 526 15.93 -1.20 -3.03
C LYS A 526 15.96 -1.09 -4.56
N PRO A 527 15.53 0.04 -5.16
CA PRO A 527 15.50 0.17 -6.62
C PRO A 527 16.91 0.31 -7.23
N ILE A 528 17.78 1.11 -6.61
CA ILE A 528 19.17 1.39 -7.00
C ILE A 528 20.05 1.59 -5.77
N MET A 529 21.37 1.45 -5.92
CA MET A 529 22.30 1.50 -4.79
C MET A 529 22.16 2.78 -3.94
N ASN A 530 22.31 3.96 -4.53
CA ASN A 530 22.25 5.24 -3.80
C ASN A 530 20.85 5.87 -3.89
N TRP A 531 19.80 5.09 -3.63
CA TRP A 531 18.43 5.61 -3.53
C TRP A 531 18.27 6.44 -2.25
N PRO A 532 17.89 7.74 -2.34
CA PRO A 532 17.92 8.65 -1.20
C PRO A 532 16.65 8.63 -0.32
N TYR A 533 15.59 7.97 -0.76
CA TYR A 533 14.28 7.93 -0.09
C TYR A 533 14.06 6.57 0.58
N ALA A 534 15.00 6.16 1.42
CA ALA A 534 14.95 4.89 2.12
C ALA A 534 14.07 4.99 3.37
N GLU A 535 13.32 3.93 3.65
CA GLU A 535 12.48 3.83 4.84
C GLU A 535 12.34 2.37 5.29
N ALA A 536 12.27 1.45 4.33
CA ALA A 536 12.28 0.03 4.62
C ALA A 536 13.65 -0.45 5.08
N ASP A 537 13.63 -1.54 5.85
CA ASP A 537 14.78 -2.31 6.33
C ASP A 537 15.50 -3.05 5.17
N TRP A 538 15.93 -2.31 4.17
CA TRP A 538 16.75 -2.81 3.08
C TRP A 538 18.15 -3.08 3.60
N GLY A 539 18.43 -4.34 3.89
CA GLY A 539 19.77 -4.82 4.22
C GLY A 539 20.22 -5.98 3.34
N GLU A 540 21.38 -6.54 3.66
CA GLU A 540 22.00 -7.66 2.95
C GLU A 540 21.14 -8.95 3.00
N GLY A 541 20.45 -9.19 4.12
CA GLY A 541 19.53 -10.32 4.28
C GLY A 541 18.20 -10.10 3.59
N HIS A 542 18.12 -10.29 2.27
CA HIS A 542 16.88 -10.09 1.50
C HIS A 542 16.57 -11.25 0.55
N ARG A 543 15.32 -11.76 0.60
CA ARG A 543 14.82 -12.86 -0.24
C ARG A 543 15.00 -12.70 -1.77
N VAL A 544 15.13 -11.47 -2.26
CA VAL A 544 15.33 -11.22 -3.70
C VAL A 544 16.69 -11.76 -4.17
N ARG A 545 17.68 -11.83 -3.27
CA ARG A 545 19.01 -12.40 -3.52
C ARG A 545 18.90 -13.79 -4.11
N ARG A 546 18.07 -14.64 -3.51
CA ARG A 546 17.85 -16.01 -3.99
C ARG A 546 17.26 -16.07 -5.41
N ILE A 547 16.32 -15.18 -5.73
CA ILE A 547 15.80 -15.05 -7.11
C ILE A 547 16.93 -14.63 -8.06
N GLN A 548 17.74 -13.65 -7.66
CA GLN A 548 18.82 -13.13 -8.48
C GLN A 548 19.92 -14.17 -8.71
N ASP A 549 20.28 -14.98 -7.72
CA ASP A 549 21.27 -16.05 -7.82
C ASP A 549 20.82 -17.12 -8.82
N LEU A 550 19.58 -17.60 -8.70
CA LEU A 550 19.01 -18.60 -9.61
C LEU A 550 18.84 -18.06 -11.03
N LEU A 551 18.56 -16.76 -11.17
CA LEU A 551 18.54 -16.10 -12.47
C LEU A 551 19.94 -15.80 -13.00
N TYR A 552 20.98 -15.70 -12.17
CA TYR A 552 22.33 -15.38 -12.63
C TYR A 552 22.96 -16.54 -13.42
N GLU A 553 22.54 -17.78 -13.14
CA GLU A 553 23.05 -18.98 -13.79
C GLU A 553 23.07 -18.89 -15.34
N ASP A 554 24.15 -19.40 -15.94
CA ASP A 554 24.42 -19.35 -17.39
C ASP A 554 23.64 -20.44 -18.15
N HIS A 555 22.31 -20.38 -18.03
CA HIS A 555 21.39 -21.20 -18.81
C HIS A 555 20.16 -20.39 -19.26
N LYS A 556 19.39 -20.99 -20.18
CA LYS A 556 18.13 -20.43 -20.65
C LYS A 556 17.02 -20.83 -19.68
N ILE A 557 16.20 -19.87 -19.28
CA ILE A 557 15.10 -20.05 -18.32
C ILE A 557 13.87 -20.60 -19.06
N SER A 558 13.37 -21.76 -18.63
CA SER A 558 12.09 -22.35 -19.08
C SER A 558 10.90 -21.76 -18.31
N TYR A 559 9.67 -22.11 -18.70
CA TYR A 559 8.48 -21.72 -17.94
C TYR A 559 8.46 -22.40 -16.56
N GLU A 560 8.87 -23.66 -16.53
CA GLU A 560 8.98 -24.48 -15.33
C GLU A 560 10.04 -23.89 -14.37
N ASP A 561 11.15 -23.38 -14.89
CA ASP A 561 12.17 -22.68 -14.08
C ASP A 561 11.61 -21.42 -13.42
N MET A 562 10.77 -20.64 -14.12
CA MET A 562 10.14 -19.46 -13.51
C MET A 562 9.32 -19.87 -12.28
N ASN A 563 8.57 -20.97 -12.36
CA ASN A 563 7.81 -21.46 -11.21
C ASN A 563 8.71 -22.05 -10.11
N ARG A 564 9.73 -22.82 -10.48
CA ARG A 564 10.71 -23.39 -9.52
C ARG A 564 11.42 -22.30 -8.72
N ILE A 565 11.87 -21.23 -9.38
CA ILE A 565 12.50 -20.08 -8.73
C ILE A 565 11.56 -19.41 -7.74
N ASN A 566 10.27 -19.28 -8.08
CA ASN A 566 9.28 -18.71 -7.17
C ASN A 566 9.14 -19.55 -5.89
N ILE A 567 9.07 -20.86 -6.03
CA ILE A 567 8.88 -21.80 -4.93
C ILE A 567 10.13 -21.81 -4.05
N ASP A 568 11.30 -22.04 -4.64
CA ASP A 568 12.59 -22.06 -3.94
C ASP A 568 12.81 -20.76 -3.14
N ALA A 569 12.74 -19.60 -3.80
CA ALA A 569 12.92 -18.32 -3.10
C ALA A 569 11.83 -18.07 -2.05
N GLY A 570 10.62 -18.60 -2.25
CA GLY A 570 9.52 -18.50 -1.28
C GLY A 570 9.74 -19.31 0.00
N TYR A 571 10.48 -20.41 -0.06
CA TYR A 571 10.77 -21.29 1.07
C TYR A 571 12.17 -21.12 1.66
N ASN A 572 13.04 -20.34 1.00
CA ASN A 572 14.38 -20.08 1.50
C ASN A 572 14.38 -19.34 2.86
N HIS A 573 15.31 -19.75 3.72
CA HIS A 573 15.55 -19.24 5.07
C HIS A 573 16.52 -18.05 5.04
N ILE A 574 15.99 -16.83 5.01
CA ILE A 574 16.77 -15.60 4.78
C ILE A 574 17.99 -15.46 5.71
N PRO A 575 17.87 -15.59 7.05
CA PRO A 575 19.05 -15.45 7.90
C PRO A 575 20.11 -16.54 7.67
N ALA A 576 19.72 -17.73 7.19
CA ALA A 576 20.66 -18.81 6.97
C ALA A 576 21.53 -18.54 5.74
N MET A 577 20.98 -17.90 4.70
CA MET A 577 21.74 -17.45 3.53
C MET A 577 22.96 -16.58 3.89
N SER A 578 22.89 -15.86 5.01
CA SER A 578 23.95 -14.95 5.46
C SER A 578 24.80 -15.56 6.57
N LEU A 579 24.20 -16.28 7.53
CA LEU A 579 24.87 -16.61 8.80
C LEU A 579 25.17 -18.10 9.00
N LEU A 580 24.67 -19.00 8.13
CA LEU A 580 24.83 -20.44 8.36
C LEU A 580 26.30 -20.87 8.33
N ASP A 581 27.07 -20.39 7.35
CA ASP A 581 28.50 -20.69 7.23
C ASP A 581 29.29 -20.16 8.45
N ASP A 582 28.98 -18.95 8.92
CA ASP A 582 29.60 -18.36 10.11
C ASP A 582 29.28 -19.15 11.38
N LEU A 583 28.02 -19.60 11.53
CA LEU A 583 27.63 -20.48 12.63
C LEU A 583 28.41 -21.81 12.59
N ILE A 584 28.51 -22.43 11.42
CA ILE A 584 29.25 -23.69 11.25
C ILE A 584 30.73 -23.49 11.59
N GLU A 585 31.34 -22.41 11.13
CA GLU A 585 32.73 -22.07 11.45
C GLU A 585 32.92 -21.82 12.96
N ALA A 586 32.05 -21.02 13.57
CA ALA A 586 32.07 -20.75 15.01
C ALA A 586 31.91 -22.04 15.84
N ALA A 587 30.98 -22.91 15.47
CA ALA A 587 30.74 -24.20 16.12
C ALA A 587 31.98 -25.10 16.07
N LYS A 588 32.65 -25.18 14.91
CA LYS A 588 33.92 -25.91 14.73
C LYS A 588 35.04 -25.32 15.58
N ASN A 589 35.14 -24.00 15.64
CA ASN A 589 36.19 -23.29 16.38
C ASN A 589 36.05 -23.45 17.90
N VAL A 590 34.83 -23.44 18.44
CA VAL A 590 34.56 -23.70 19.86
C VAL A 590 34.94 -25.15 20.23
N GLY A 591 34.77 -26.10 19.30
CA GLY A 591 35.27 -27.47 19.42
C GLY A 591 34.58 -28.36 20.47
N THR A 592 33.63 -27.81 21.24
CA THR A 592 32.80 -28.55 22.20
C THR A 592 31.42 -28.91 21.64
N VAL A 593 31.04 -28.34 20.49
CA VAL A 593 29.81 -28.69 19.79
C VAL A 593 29.93 -30.13 19.24
N PRO A 594 28.96 -31.03 19.49
CA PRO A 594 29.00 -32.38 18.93
C PRO A 594 29.08 -32.37 17.40
N SER A 595 29.90 -33.24 16.81
CA SER A 595 30.08 -33.30 15.35
C SER A 595 28.75 -33.52 14.60
N GLU A 596 27.84 -34.30 15.18
CA GLU A 596 26.52 -34.56 14.60
C GLU A 596 25.70 -33.28 14.39
N VAL A 597 25.82 -32.29 15.27
CA VAL A 597 25.15 -30.98 15.12
C VAL A 597 25.70 -30.22 13.92
N ILE A 598 27.02 -30.27 13.72
CA ILE A 598 27.69 -29.65 12.57
C ILE A 598 27.27 -30.38 11.29
N ASP A 599 27.25 -31.71 11.31
CA ASP A 599 26.81 -32.54 10.17
C ASP A 599 25.37 -32.21 9.77
N TYR A 600 24.46 -31.96 10.72
CA TYR A 600 23.09 -31.52 10.41
C TYR A 600 23.04 -30.12 9.78
N LEU A 601 23.82 -29.17 10.28
CA LEU A 601 23.88 -27.81 9.71
C LEU A 601 24.48 -27.82 8.30
N GLU A 602 25.53 -28.62 8.05
CA GLU A 602 26.16 -28.75 6.73
C GLU A 602 25.29 -29.49 5.70
N ALA A 603 24.40 -30.37 6.16
CA ALA A 603 23.50 -31.13 5.28
C ALA A 603 22.23 -30.37 4.89
N TRP A 604 21.85 -29.35 5.68
CA TRP A 604 20.66 -28.56 5.45
C TRP A 604 20.81 -27.67 4.21
N ASP A 605 19.73 -27.54 3.45
CA ASP A 605 19.68 -26.82 2.17
C ASP A 605 19.19 -25.37 2.31
N GLU A 606 19.15 -24.83 3.54
CA GLU A 606 18.68 -23.48 3.87
C GLU A 606 17.21 -23.21 3.56
N HIS A 607 16.34 -24.23 3.50
CA HIS A 607 14.89 -24.04 3.33
C HIS A 607 14.10 -24.31 4.61
N TYR A 608 12.98 -23.60 4.76
CA TYR A 608 12.01 -23.80 5.85
C TYR A 608 11.28 -25.15 5.73
N ASN A 609 11.12 -25.67 4.52
CA ASN A 609 10.50 -26.96 4.22
C ASN A 609 11.12 -27.55 2.95
N ASP A 610 10.97 -28.85 2.75
CA ASP A 610 11.27 -29.56 1.51
C ASP A 610 10.49 -28.92 0.34
N VAL A 611 11.25 -28.35 -0.60
CA VAL A 611 10.72 -27.64 -1.78
C VAL A 611 10.02 -28.61 -2.75
N GLU A 612 10.34 -29.92 -2.68
CA GLU A 612 9.73 -30.99 -3.48
C GLU A 612 8.47 -31.60 -2.81
N ASP A 613 8.30 -31.47 -1.49
CA ASP A 613 7.11 -31.90 -0.72
C ASP A 613 6.66 -30.83 0.29
N PRO A 614 6.12 -29.68 -0.18
CA PRO A 614 5.78 -28.56 0.69
C PRO A 614 4.66 -28.93 1.67
N LYS A 615 5.02 -29.14 2.93
CA LYS A 615 4.08 -29.35 4.03
C LYS A 615 3.67 -27.99 4.60
N TRP A 616 2.47 -27.53 4.25
CA TRP A 616 1.90 -26.35 4.89
C TRP A 616 1.69 -26.61 6.38
N PRO A 617 2.26 -25.80 7.29
CA PRO A 617 1.84 -25.84 8.68
C PRO A 617 0.40 -25.32 8.75
N ASP A 618 -0.51 -26.16 9.24
CA ASP A 618 -1.80 -25.67 9.73
C ASP A 618 -1.49 -24.77 10.93
N ALA A 619 -1.93 -23.52 10.91
CA ALA A 619 -1.58 -22.48 11.88
C ALA A 619 -1.89 -22.87 13.35
N GLY A 620 -2.65 -23.95 13.57
CA GLY A 620 -2.95 -24.53 14.87
C GLY A 620 -2.08 -25.73 15.31
N THR A 621 -1.13 -26.23 14.50
CA THR A 621 -0.41 -27.50 14.78
C THR A 621 1.10 -27.38 14.99
N GLY A 622 1.66 -26.18 14.92
CA GLY A 622 3.10 -25.94 15.05
C GLY A 622 3.83 -26.10 13.70
N ALA A 623 4.90 -25.34 13.51
CA ALA A 623 5.76 -25.47 12.35
C ALA A 623 6.25 -26.93 12.23
N THR A 624 6.07 -27.54 11.06
CA THR A 624 6.74 -28.80 10.75
C THR A 624 8.18 -28.47 10.42
N TYR A 625 9.06 -28.49 11.41
CA TYR A 625 10.49 -28.59 11.15
C TYR A 625 10.73 -29.96 10.48
N ASP A 626 11.03 -29.96 9.19
CA ASP A 626 11.32 -31.18 8.43
C ASP A 626 12.81 -31.46 8.28
N ASP A 627 13.68 -30.50 8.65
CA ASP A 627 15.13 -30.65 8.71
C ASP A 627 15.70 -30.33 10.12
N PRO A 628 16.58 -31.20 10.69
CA PRO A 628 17.27 -30.91 11.95
C PRO A 628 18.14 -29.65 11.93
N GLY A 629 18.80 -29.34 10.80
CA GLY A 629 19.64 -28.17 10.62
C GLY A 629 18.85 -26.87 10.77
N LEU A 630 17.66 -26.77 10.17
CA LEU A 630 16.73 -25.65 10.37
C LEU A 630 16.42 -25.45 11.86
N THR A 631 16.05 -26.52 12.57
CA THR A 631 15.68 -26.44 13.99
C THR A 631 16.85 -25.93 14.84
N ILE A 632 18.06 -26.42 14.57
CA ILE A 632 19.29 -26.02 15.27
C ILE A 632 19.59 -24.55 14.98
N PHE A 633 19.54 -24.16 13.70
CA PHE A 633 19.79 -22.78 13.26
C PHE A 633 18.79 -21.82 13.90
N ASP A 634 17.48 -22.10 13.85
CA ASP A 634 16.45 -21.25 14.46
C ASP A 634 16.63 -21.10 15.98
N ALA A 635 16.96 -22.19 16.67
CA ALA A 635 17.19 -22.15 18.11
C ALA A 635 18.43 -21.31 18.48
N TRP A 636 19.48 -21.36 17.66
CA TRP A 636 20.65 -20.49 17.80
C TRP A 636 20.32 -19.03 17.46
N HIS A 637 19.68 -18.80 16.31
CA HIS A 637 19.36 -17.48 15.78
C HIS A 637 18.39 -16.70 16.69
N ALA A 638 17.41 -17.38 17.30
CA ALA A 638 16.53 -16.75 18.29
C ALA A 638 17.28 -16.30 19.57
N ARG A 639 18.37 -17.00 19.92
CA ARG A 639 19.17 -16.68 21.11
C ARG A 639 20.21 -15.62 20.85
N ILE A 640 20.93 -15.70 19.73
CA ILE A 640 22.02 -14.77 19.43
C ILE A 640 21.53 -13.32 19.47
N TYR A 641 20.32 -13.07 18.99
CA TYR A 641 19.71 -11.75 19.06
C TYR A 641 19.60 -11.23 20.51
N SER A 642 19.03 -12.03 21.41
CA SER A 642 18.85 -11.66 22.82
C SER A 642 20.13 -11.73 23.65
N GLU A 643 21.12 -12.53 23.25
CA GLU A 643 22.35 -12.76 24.03
C GLU A 643 23.47 -11.80 23.60
N VAL A 644 23.49 -11.34 22.34
CA VAL A 644 24.50 -10.40 21.82
C VAL A 644 24.04 -8.95 21.95
N PHE A 645 22.78 -8.65 21.62
CA PHE A 645 22.30 -7.27 21.55
C PHE A 645 21.43 -6.86 22.75
N ALA A 646 21.36 -7.66 23.82
CA ALA A 646 20.54 -7.34 24.99
C ALA A 646 20.92 -6.00 25.64
N ASP A 647 22.21 -5.67 25.63
CA ASP A 647 22.72 -4.42 26.22
C ASP A 647 22.44 -3.20 25.31
N ASP A 648 22.26 -3.41 24.00
CA ASP A 648 22.03 -2.35 23.00
C ASP A 648 20.54 -2.13 22.67
N LEU A 649 19.69 -3.14 22.90
CA LEU A 649 18.25 -3.11 22.62
C LEU A 649 17.42 -2.81 23.87
N THR A 650 17.68 -1.65 24.47
CA THR A 650 16.93 -1.11 25.62
C THR A 650 15.41 -1.03 25.32
N PRO A 651 14.51 -1.12 26.33
CA PRO A 651 13.06 -1.04 26.11
C PRO A 651 12.64 0.19 25.30
N GLY A 652 11.96 -0.03 24.18
CA GLY A 652 11.54 1.04 23.25
C GLY A 652 12.39 1.13 21.98
N VAL A 653 13.47 0.36 21.88
CA VAL A 653 14.31 0.24 20.68
C VAL A 653 14.07 -1.13 20.02
N SER A 654 13.89 -1.15 18.70
CA SER A 654 13.73 -2.38 17.93
C SER A 654 14.33 -2.25 16.54
N ALA A 655 15.11 -3.24 16.10
CA ALA A 655 15.65 -3.27 14.74
C ALA A 655 15.16 -4.49 13.96
N GLY A 656 15.04 -4.34 12.64
CA GLY A 656 14.72 -5.44 11.74
C GLY A 656 15.87 -6.45 11.64
N ILE A 657 15.54 -7.72 11.43
CA ILE A 657 16.58 -8.76 11.33
C ILE A 657 17.46 -8.59 10.09
N SER A 658 16.89 -8.05 9.01
CA SER A 658 17.60 -7.77 7.76
C SER A 658 18.65 -6.67 7.91
N THR A 659 18.44 -5.72 8.83
CA THR A 659 19.45 -4.70 9.17
C THR A 659 20.47 -5.28 10.14
N LEU A 660 20.06 -6.03 11.17
CA LEU A 660 21.01 -6.59 12.14
C LEU A 660 22.07 -7.53 11.53
N ILE A 661 21.78 -8.18 10.40
CA ILE A 661 22.78 -8.96 9.65
C ILE A 661 24.00 -8.11 9.28
N HIS A 662 23.82 -6.86 8.83
CA HIS A 662 24.97 -6.00 8.48
C HIS A 662 25.81 -5.61 9.71
N VAL A 663 25.21 -5.59 10.91
CA VAL A 663 25.94 -5.31 12.16
C VAL A 663 26.92 -6.43 12.46
N PHE A 664 26.57 -7.68 12.10
CA PHE A 664 27.49 -8.83 12.21
C PHE A 664 28.63 -8.81 11.17
N ASP A 665 28.53 -8.03 10.09
CA ASP A 665 29.56 -7.93 9.03
C ASP A 665 30.44 -6.66 9.14
N GLY A 666 30.16 -5.79 10.13
CA GLY A 666 30.91 -4.57 10.36
C GLY A 666 32.39 -4.80 10.74
N PRO A 667 33.30 -3.83 10.52
CA PRO A 667 34.71 -3.98 10.87
C PRO A 667 34.97 -4.22 12.38
N ASP A 668 33.98 -3.94 13.23
CA ASP A 668 34.02 -4.14 14.68
C ASP A 668 33.36 -5.44 15.16
N SER A 669 32.83 -6.28 14.25
CA SER A 669 32.11 -7.53 14.59
C SER A 669 32.99 -8.78 14.74
N LYS A 670 34.33 -8.63 14.65
CA LYS A 670 35.31 -9.73 14.73
C LYS A 670 36.06 -9.81 16.06
#